data_AF-A0AAN7JTU3-F1
#
_entry.id   AF-A0AAN7JTU3-F1
#
_cell.length_a   1.000
_cell.length_b   1.000
_cell.length_c   1.000
_cell.angle_alpha   90.00
_cell.angle_beta   90.00
_cell.angle_gamma   90.00
#
_symmetry.space_group_name_H-M   'P 1'
#
loop_
_entity.id
_entity.type
_entity.pdbx_description
1 polymer ?
#
loop_
_entity_poly.entity_id
_entity_poly.type
_entity_poly.pdbx_seq_one_letter_code
_entity_poly.pdbx_strand_id
1 'polypeptide(L)'
;MTYRLLKAGDAAAFLLLVSLAVMYGLMSVLVHSIIYMKLIQPLGIDAPVDRFSEARAVEHVRVLAHDIGVRQEGSRGLREAARYIKGQLEIIKEKAGPKIRIEIEDSSISGSFNMMFLGHSISLGYRNHTNIIMRISSADSQDSDPSVLINGHFDSTLGSPGAGDCASCVGDMKNTPLIYNNYMLLFVIDPVSFFVASMLELARLTVNSCWVPPRPIIFLFNGAEELFMLGAHGFMKTCKWRDTIGAVINLEASGTGGPDLVCQSGPGSWPSRVYAESAVYPMANSAAQDVFPVIPGDTDYRIFSQDYGDIPGLDIIFLLGGYFYHTSYDTVDRLLPGSIQARGENLVSLLKAFTNSPSLKTASERKAIAATSRKHEDDRAVFFDYLSWFLIFYPRNVADLIHCVPIVLFLLMPFILYLSNAGSRSWFAISLDFVKGLILHAVGIILAVIFPVFFSIMRQLFCSHAMNWFAHPFLAFAMFVPCSVLGLLIPSVIWSRFPLSQDTSAGMDFKEALSDESRFWGAFGFYAILTLVYCVAGLSSGFLTFTLSASMLLAWILFSVIVKSSSRQSLRPTMIYVIPLVPCLTYAVYYGGFLLQFLIEKMGMMGAIPPPYGFYVPDIIVSAVTGVVTGWCVGPLIPIHSRWLAKSSVLQFLLNLTVITLAVSSQFFPYSKDAPKRVVLQNTYLTHGSNQVVEASYDFSVVDSNNLPFLFKYSPEVAKELNVGPDFSLVAADLSPKKTFMGIFPVSFLFSGSLKFPGRSEEIMKNYQYLPHLSASNTPTIVKESRRVYLELSLGSLEEVWVAVLNITGPLSGWSFADQSLPATEVADGGPPSYICRLSGSSSENWTFWLEASSSEDLRVDVAVLDQYMIDDAKKLKSLFPDWVDVVAYSSFMSSYTF
;
A
#
# COMPACT_ATOMS: atom_id res chain seq x y z
N MET A 1 13.55 31.01 -42.10
CA MET A 1 12.54 30.03 -41.66
C MET A 1 12.30 29.10 -42.85
N THR A 2 12.71 27.84 -42.77
CA THR A 2 12.77 26.97 -43.96
C THR A 2 12.34 25.56 -43.55
N TYR A 3 11.08 25.21 -43.80
CA TYR A 3 10.59 23.85 -43.61
C TYR A 3 11.29 22.93 -44.61
N ARG A 4 12.32 22.21 -44.15
CA ARG A 4 12.82 21.05 -44.87
C ARG A 4 11.69 20.01 -44.88
N LEU A 5 11.20 19.68 -46.08
CA LEU A 5 10.36 18.50 -46.29
C LEU A 5 11.03 17.29 -45.62
N LEU A 6 10.26 16.58 -44.80
CA LEU A 6 10.69 15.33 -44.16
C LEU A 6 11.24 14.38 -45.24
N LYS A 7 12.40 13.77 -45.02
CA LYS A 7 12.87 12.74 -45.95
C LYS A 7 11.88 11.58 -45.89
N ALA A 8 11.71 10.83 -46.99
CA ALA A 8 10.75 9.72 -47.03
C ALA A 8 10.95 8.71 -45.87
N GLY A 9 12.20 8.49 -45.43
CA GLY A 9 12.51 7.67 -44.25
C GLY A 9 12.15 8.27 -42.89
N ASP A 10 12.04 9.60 -42.76
CA ASP A 10 11.52 10.26 -41.56
C ASP A 10 9.99 10.11 -41.48
N ALA A 11 9.29 10.27 -42.61
CA ALA A 11 7.83 10.12 -42.67
C ALA A 11 7.39 8.71 -42.21
N ALA A 12 8.08 7.66 -42.64
CA ALA A 12 7.83 6.29 -42.17
C ALA A 12 8.09 6.09 -40.67
N ALA A 13 9.05 6.82 -40.09
CA ALA A 13 9.36 6.76 -38.66
C ALA A 13 8.31 7.48 -37.81
N PHE A 14 7.85 8.66 -38.24
CA PHE A 14 6.75 9.36 -37.58
C PHE A 14 5.42 8.60 -37.71
N LEU A 15 5.14 7.98 -38.87
CA LEU A 15 3.96 7.11 -39.03
C LEU A 15 3.97 5.94 -38.03
N LEU A 16 5.13 5.31 -37.82
CA LEU A 16 5.27 4.24 -36.84
C LEU A 16 5.10 4.75 -35.40
N LEU A 17 5.72 5.89 -35.06
CA LEU A 17 5.57 6.53 -33.74
C LEU A 17 4.10 6.86 -33.44
N VAL A 18 3.38 7.46 -34.39
CA VAL A 18 1.95 7.78 -34.26
C VAL A 18 1.11 6.50 -34.17
N SER A 19 1.43 5.46 -34.95
CA SER A 19 0.72 4.17 -34.89
C SER A 19 0.87 3.51 -33.51
N LEU A 20 2.06 3.55 -32.92
CA LEU A 20 2.29 3.06 -31.56
C LEU A 20 1.59 3.95 -30.51
N ALA A 21 1.63 5.27 -30.66
CA ALA A 21 0.93 6.18 -29.74
C ALA A 21 -0.59 5.97 -29.75
N VAL A 22 -1.19 5.73 -30.93
CA VAL A 22 -2.61 5.37 -31.06
C VAL A 22 -2.88 4.00 -30.44
N MET A 23 -2.01 3.00 -30.65
CA MET A 23 -2.14 1.68 -30.02
C MET A 23 -2.12 1.76 -28.49
N TYR A 24 -1.14 2.46 -27.91
CA TYR A 24 -1.08 2.66 -26.45
C TYR A 24 -2.23 3.51 -25.94
N GLY A 25 -2.68 4.53 -26.67
CA GLY A 25 -3.87 5.30 -26.32
C GLY A 25 -5.14 4.44 -26.24
N LEU A 26 -5.34 3.53 -27.20
CA LEU A 26 -6.46 2.57 -27.17
C LEU A 26 -6.31 1.56 -26.03
N MET A 27 -5.10 1.06 -25.76
CA MET A 27 -4.83 0.21 -24.59
C MET A 27 -5.16 0.94 -23.28
N SER A 28 -4.71 2.18 -23.10
CA SER A 28 -4.98 2.98 -21.91
C SER A 28 -6.46 3.33 -21.73
N VAL A 29 -7.21 3.57 -22.81
CA VAL A 29 -8.67 3.79 -22.74
C VAL A 29 -9.41 2.50 -22.33
N LEU A 30 -9.01 1.35 -22.88
CA LEU A 30 -9.54 0.05 -22.46
C LEU A 30 -9.23 -0.21 -20.98
N VAL A 31 -7.97 -0.05 -20.58
CA VAL A 31 -7.48 -0.22 -19.20
C VAL A 31 -8.20 0.70 -18.22
N HIS A 32 -8.38 1.98 -18.56
CA HIS A 32 -9.12 2.93 -17.72
C HIS A 32 -10.59 2.51 -17.57
N SER A 33 -11.25 2.06 -18.65
CA SER A 33 -12.63 1.55 -18.60
C SER A 33 -12.80 0.23 -17.84
N ILE A 34 -11.70 -0.52 -17.63
CA ILE A 34 -11.64 -1.69 -16.75
C ILE A 34 -11.43 -1.20 -15.32
N ILE A 35 -10.32 -0.52 -15.02
CA ILE A 35 -9.91 -0.11 -13.66
C ILE A 35 -11.01 0.71 -12.95
N TYR A 36 -11.67 1.63 -13.66
CA TYR A 36 -12.80 2.43 -13.14
C TYR A 36 -14.18 1.84 -13.50
N MET A 37 -14.21 0.52 -13.69
CA MET A 37 -15.35 -0.40 -13.68
C MET A 37 -16.71 0.11 -14.19
N LYS A 38 -16.86 0.11 -15.53
CA LYS A 38 -18.19 0.10 -16.18
C LYS A 38 -18.85 -1.28 -16.26
N LEU A 39 -18.28 -2.30 -15.62
CA LEU A 39 -18.68 -3.71 -15.83
C LEU A 39 -19.86 -4.18 -14.98
N ILE A 40 -20.12 -3.55 -13.83
CA ILE A 40 -21.10 -4.03 -12.84
C ILE A 40 -22.06 -2.90 -12.49
N GLN A 41 -23.35 -3.10 -12.75
CA GLN A 41 -24.39 -2.17 -12.33
C GLN A 41 -24.73 -2.46 -10.85
N PRO A 42 -24.63 -1.48 -9.94
CA PRO A 42 -24.98 -1.68 -8.54
C PRO A 42 -26.48 -1.95 -8.38
N LEU A 43 -26.83 -2.93 -7.54
CA LEU A 43 -28.23 -3.34 -7.36
C LEU A 43 -28.92 -2.48 -6.30
N GLY A 44 -30.04 -1.87 -6.70
CA GLY A 44 -30.85 -0.98 -5.87
C GLY A 44 -31.48 -1.65 -4.64
N ILE A 45 -32.07 -0.84 -3.75
CA ILE A 45 -32.54 -1.26 -2.42
C ILE A 45 -33.55 -2.43 -2.49
N ASP A 46 -34.43 -2.39 -3.50
CA ASP A 46 -35.49 -3.36 -3.79
C ASP A 46 -34.99 -4.62 -4.54
N ALA A 47 -33.68 -4.79 -4.72
CA ALA A 47 -33.12 -5.98 -5.35
C ALA A 47 -33.50 -7.26 -4.58
N PRO A 48 -33.63 -8.43 -5.24
CA PRO A 48 -34.09 -9.66 -4.61
C PRO A 48 -33.34 -10.02 -3.31
N VAL A 49 -34.05 -10.63 -2.36
CA VAL A 49 -33.53 -10.92 -1.01
C VAL A 49 -32.41 -11.97 -0.99
N ASP A 50 -32.32 -12.78 -2.05
CA ASP A 50 -31.31 -13.78 -2.38
C ASP A 50 -30.15 -13.22 -3.23
N ARG A 51 -30.15 -11.92 -3.53
CA ARG A 51 -29.03 -11.17 -4.11
C ARG A 51 -28.36 -10.28 -3.07
N PHE A 52 -27.09 -9.98 -3.29
CA PHE A 52 -26.39 -8.88 -2.61
C PHE A 52 -26.85 -7.55 -3.23
N SER A 53 -27.01 -6.50 -2.44
CA SER A 53 -27.30 -5.15 -2.91
C SER A 53 -26.30 -4.15 -2.36
N GLU A 54 -25.58 -3.50 -3.29
CA GLU A 54 -24.77 -2.32 -2.96
C GLU A 54 -25.60 -1.21 -2.31
N ALA A 55 -26.84 -0.96 -2.76
CA ALA A 55 -27.67 0.08 -2.14
C ALA A 55 -28.05 -0.24 -0.67
N ARG A 56 -28.24 -1.52 -0.31
CA ARG A 56 -28.44 -1.92 1.10
C ARG A 56 -27.17 -1.78 1.93
N ALA A 57 -26.01 -2.14 1.35
CA ALA A 57 -24.73 -1.90 2.01
C ALA A 57 -24.46 -0.40 2.21
N VAL A 58 -24.62 0.43 1.18
CA VAL A 58 -24.40 1.89 1.23
C VAL A 58 -25.26 2.56 2.31
N GLU A 59 -26.49 2.09 2.58
CA GLU A 59 -27.29 2.61 3.71
C GLU A 59 -26.64 2.30 5.08
N HIS A 60 -26.01 1.13 5.25
CA HIS A 60 -25.21 0.86 6.46
C HIS A 60 -23.97 1.77 6.53
N VAL A 61 -23.31 2.08 5.41
CA VAL A 61 -22.20 3.05 5.38
C VAL A 61 -22.68 4.46 5.73
N ARG A 62 -23.85 4.87 5.22
CA ARG A 62 -24.48 6.16 5.51
C ARG A 62 -24.73 6.33 7.01
N VAL A 63 -25.21 5.29 7.69
CA VAL A 63 -25.38 5.35 9.15
C VAL A 63 -24.03 5.42 9.87
N LEU A 64 -23.02 4.63 9.48
CA LEU A 64 -21.72 4.59 10.15
C LEU A 64 -20.87 5.87 9.95
N ALA A 65 -20.77 6.36 8.72
CA ALA A 65 -19.84 7.42 8.31
C ALA A 65 -20.48 8.81 8.13
N HIS A 66 -21.80 8.93 8.16
CA HIS A 66 -22.52 10.21 8.08
C HIS A 66 -23.43 10.46 9.29
N ASP A 67 -24.29 9.52 9.67
CA ASP A 67 -25.25 9.76 10.77
C ASP A 67 -24.61 9.64 12.16
N ILE A 68 -23.69 8.67 12.33
CA ILE A 68 -22.79 8.56 13.49
C ILE A 68 -21.50 9.36 13.23
N GLY A 69 -20.99 9.29 12.00
CA GLY A 69 -19.83 10.05 11.55
C GLY A 69 -18.51 9.47 12.04
N VAL A 70 -18.02 9.98 13.17
CA VAL A 70 -16.63 9.91 13.62
C VAL A 70 -16.47 8.88 14.74
N ARG A 71 -15.55 7.90 14.61
CA ARG A 71 -15.60 6.63 15.35
C ARG A 71 -14.26 6.08 15.87
N GLN A 72 -13.28 6.93 16.17
CA GLN A 72 -12.03 6.48 16.80
C GLN A 72 -12.28 5.85 18.18
N GLU A 73 -11.29 5.14 18.72
CA GLU A 73 -11.24 4.81 20.16
C GLU A 73 -11.46 6.06 21.04
N GLY A 74 -12.05 5.89 22.22
CA GLY A 74 -12.45 6.98 23.12
C GLY A 74 -13.74 7.70 22.69
N SER A 75 -13.95 7.90 21.38
CA SER A 75 -15.07 8.67 20.83
C SER A 75 -16.43 8.11 21.24
N ARG A 76 -17.44 9.00 21.27
CA ARG A 76 -18.84 8.57 21.41
C ARG A 76 -19.29 7.71 20.22
N GLY A 77 -18.88 8.05 19.00
CA GLY A 77 -19.38 7.41 17.78
C GLY A 77 -19.00 5.93 17.67
N LEU A 78 -17.82 5.52 18.14
CA LEU A 78 -17.44 4.09 18.21
C LEU A 78 -18.47 3.27 19.01
N ARG A 79 -18.88 3.78 20.17
CA ARG A 79 -19.88 3.13 21.05
C ARG A 79 -21.29 3.13 20.45
N GLU A 80 -21.59 4.03 19.52
CA GLU A 80 -22.87 4.08 18.80
C GLU A 80 -22.86 3.15 17.58
N ALA A 81 -21.74 3.06 16.86
CA ALA A 81 -21.53 2.10 15.77
C ALA A 81 -21.56 0.66 16.26
N ALA A 82 -20.89 0.35 17.38
CA ALA A 82 -20.98 -0.95 18.03
C ALA A 82 -22.45 -1.34 18.33
N ARG A 83 -23.23 -0.41 18.91
CA ARG A 83 -24.64 -0.62 19.22
C ARG A 83 -25.49 -0.81 17.95
N TYR A 84 -25.21 -0.06 16.89
CA TYR A 84 -25.88 -0.18 15.60
C TYR A 84 -25.62 -1.54 14.93
N ILE A 85 -24.36 -1.94 14.81
CA ILE A 85 -23.94 -3.24 14.24
C ILE A 85 -24.63 -4.38 15.00
N LYS A 86 -24.51 -4.40 16.33
CA LYS A 86 -25.17 -5.41 17.18
C LYS A 86 -26.69 -5.45 16.98
N GLY A 87 -27.33 -4.29 16.82
CA GLY A 87 -28.75 -4.18 16.50
C GLY A 87 -29.12 -4.78 15.14
N GLN A 88 -28.33 -4.53 14.09
CA GLN A 88 -28.55 -5.14 12.77
C GLN A 88 -28.39 -6.67 12.82
N LEU A 89 -27.40 -7.17 13.55
CA LEU A 89 -27.16 -8.61 13.68
C LEU A 89 -28.31 -9.33 14.40
N GLU A 90 -28.87 -8.74 15.47
CA GLU A 90 -30.07 -9.29 16.13
C GLU A 90 -31.30 -9.25 15.20
N ILE A 91 -31.50 -8.18 14.41
CA ILE A 91 -32.56 -8.08 13.39
C ILE A 91 -32.40 -9.11 12.25
N ILE A 92 -31.17 -9.57 11.98
CA ILE A 92 -30.89 -10.67 11.04
C ILE A 92 -31.19 -12.02 11.73
N LYS A 93 -30.84 -12.18 13.00
CA LYS A 93 -31.06 -13.39 13.81
C LYS A 93 -32.55 -13.69 14.04
N GLU A 94 -33.39 -12.68 14.23
CA GLU A 94 -34.86 -12.83 14.30
C GLU A 94 -35.48 -13.44 13.03
N LYS A 95 -34.79 -13.37 11.88
CA LYS A 95 -35.26 -13.88 10.58
C LYS A 95 -34.74 -15.30 10.27
N ALA A 96 -34.00 -15.91 11.19
CA ALA A 96 -33.40 -17.23 10.98
C ALA A 96 -34.44 -18.36 10.90
N GLY A 97 -34.39 -19.12 9.81
CA GLY A 97 -35.16 -20.36 9.68
C GLY A 97 -34.60 -21.46 10.61
N PRO A 98 -35.42 -22.45 11.02
CA PRO A 98 -35.09 -23.44 12.06
C PRO A 98 -33.94 -24.41 11.73
N LYS A 99 -33.29 -24.28 10.56
CA LYS A 99 -32.09 -25.02 10.17
C LYS A 99 -30.78 -24.27 10.43
N ILE A 100 -30.85 -23.01 10.85
CA ILE A 100 -29.68 -22.14 11.04
C ILE A 100 -29.58 -21.78 12.53
N ARG A 101 -28.45 -22.11 13.15
CA ARG A 101 -28.06 -21.62 14.48
C ARG A 101 -27.26 -20.34 14.32
N ILE A 102 -27.68 -19.29 15.01
CA ILE A 102 -27.01 -17.98 15.03
C ILE A 102 -26.67 -17.60 16.47
N GLU A 103 -25.41 -17.28 16.69
CA GLU A 103 -24.87 -16.85 17.98
C GLU A 103 -24.25 -15.47 17.80
N ILE A 104 -24.58 -14.54 18.68
CA ILE A 104 -24.02 -13.18 18.68
C ILE A 104 -23.32 -12.99 20.02
N GLU A 105 -22.07 -12.54 19.97
CA GLU A 105 -21.23 -12.27 21.13
C GLU A 105 -20.70 -10.84 21.05
N ASP A 106 -20.61 -10.20 22.21
CA ASP A 106 -20.13 -8.84 22.42
C ASP A 106 -18.96 -8.96 23.39
N SER A 107 -17.75 -8.71 22.90
CA SER A 107 -16.51 -9.11 23.55
C SER A 107 -15.68 -7.88 23.91
N SER A 108 -15.73 -7.54 25.21
CA SER A 108 -14.84 -6.55 25.83
C SER A 108 -13.46 -7.16 26.03
N ILE A 109 -12.51 -6.78 25.17
CA ILE A 109 -11.17 -7.35 25.11
C ILE A 109 -10.11 -6.45 25.78
N SER A 110 -9.19 -7.10 26.49
CA SER A 110 -8.07 -6.47 27.19
C SER A 110 -6.83 -7.35 27.07
N GLY A 111 -5.64 -6.75 26.98
CA GLY A 111 -4.41 -7.51 26.78
C GLY A 111 -3.18 -6.63 26.59
N SER A 112 -2.06 -7.28 26.24
CA SER A 112 -0.84 -6.58 25.82
C SER A 112 0.05 -7.46 24.93
N PHE A 113 0.89 -6.85 24.11
CA PHE A 113 1.92 -7.53 23.30
C PHE A 113 3.02 -6.55 22.84
N ASN A 114 4.09 -7.09 22.27
CA ASN A 114 5.13 -6.33 21.59
C ASN A 114 4.98 -6.49 20.07
N MET A 115 5.19 -5.42 19.31
CA MET A 115 5.14 -5.42 17.85
C MET A 115 6.29 -4.60 17.27
N MET A 116 6.70 -4.92 16.04
CA MET A 116 7.56 -4.06 15.22
C MET A 116 6.71 -3.39 14.15
N PHE A 117 6.79 -2.07 14.03
CA PHE A 117 6.01 -1.24 13.09
C PHE A 117 6.85 -0.06 12.64
N LEU A 118 6.88 0.27 11.35
CA LEU A 118 7.81 1.25 10.75
C LEU A 118 9.31 0.95 11.03
N GLY A 119 9.65 -0.29 11.39
CA GLY A 119 11.01 -0.66 11.86
C GLY A 119 11.31 -0.27 13.31
N HIS A 120 10.35 0.32 14.03
CA HIS A 120 10.42 0.66 15.45
C HIS A 120 9.74 -0.41 16.31
N SER A 121 10.26 -0.61 17.53
CA SER A 121 9.72 -1.55 18.52
C SER A 121 8.74 -0.85 19.45
N ILE A 122 7.50 -1.34 19.48
CA ILE A 122 6.42 -0.79 20.31
C ILE A 122 5.80 -1.86 21.20
N SER A 123 5.46 -1.44 22.41
CA SER A 123 4.67 -2.23 23.34
C SER A 123 3.25 -1.69 23.39
N LEU A 124 2.28 -2.57 23.23
CA LEU A 124 0.88 -2.25 23.14
C LEU A 124 0.19 -2.82 24.38
N GLY A 125 -0.47 -1.98 25.16
CA GLY A 125 -1.29 -2.37 26.30
C GLY A 125 -2.70 -1.78 26.16
N TYR A 126 -3.73 -2.61 26.31
CA TYR A 126 -5.09 -2.18 25.98
C TYR A 126 -6.15 -2.80 26.89
N ARG A 127 -7.28 -2.10 27.04
CA ARG A 127 -8.39 -2.52 27.89
C ARG A 127 -9.76 -2.11 27.33
N ASN A 128 -10.73 -3.01 27.44
CA ASN A 128 -12.13 -2.77 27.10
C ASN A 128 -12.40 -2.26 25.67
N HIS A 129 -11.56 -2.62 24.69
CA HIS A 129 -11.95 -2.47 23.29
C HIS A 129 -13.11 -3.43 22.98
N THR A 130 -13.98 -3.06 22.03
CA THR A 130 -15.25 -3.79 21.78
C THR A 130 -15.20 -4.49 20.42
N ASN A 131 -15.20 -5.83 20.43
CA ASN A 131 -15.42 -6.63 19.23
C ASN A 131 -16.84 -7.20 19.22
N ILE A 132 -17.50 -7.20 18.06
CA ILE A 132 -18.81 -7.83 17.87
C ILE A 132 -18.65 -9.03 16.95
N ILE A 133 -19.20 -10.17 17.35
CA ILE A 133 -18.99 -11.45 16.69
C ILE A 133 -20.34 -12.08 16.37
N MET A 134 -20.55 -12.50 15.12
CA MET A 134 -21.71 -13.30 14.73
C MET A 134 -21.26 -14.63 14.13
N ARG A 135 -21.65 -15.75 14.75
CA ARG A 135 -21.46 -17.09 14.18
C ARG A 135 -22.76 -17.58 13.56
N ILE A 136 -22.71 -17.95 12.29
CA ILE A 136 -23.81 -18.58 11.54
C ILE A 136 -23.40 -20.04 11.25
N SER A 137 -24.27 -20.99 11.55
CA SER A 137 -24.00 -22.43 11.39
C SER A 137 -25.28 -23.23 11.10
N SER A 138 -25.15 -24.48 10.64
CA SER A 138 -26.29 -25.41 10.65
C SER A 138 -26.74 -25.69 12.09
N ALA A 139 -28.04 -25.93 12.30
CA ALA A 139 -28.58 -26.35 13.59
C ALA A 139 -27.94 -27.65 14.13
N ASP A 140 -27.44 -28.51 13.23
CA ASP A 140 -26.74 -29.77 13.57
C ASP A 140 -25.23 -29.59 13.87
N SER A 141 -24.68 -28.39 13.64
CA SER A 141 -23.23 -28.12 13.72
C SER A 141 -22.71 -28.06 15.15
N GLN A 142 -21.51 -28.61 15.34
CA GLN A 142 -20.83 -28.68 16.63
C GLN A 142 -19.98 -27.43 16.88
N ASP A 143 -19.67 -27.14 18.14
CA ASP A 143 -18.87 -25.95 18.50
C ASP A 143 -17.37 -26.10 18.24
N SER A 144 -16.95 -27.30 17.82
CA SER A 144 -15.62 -27.64 17.34
C SER A 144 -15.51 -27.77 15.80
N ASP A 145 -16.60 -27.57 15.04
CA ASP A 145 -16.56 -27.66 13.58
C ASP A 145 -15.64 -26.59 12.97
N PRO A 146 -14.74 -26.94 12.03
CA PRO A 146 -13.86 -25.97 11.38
C PRO A 146 -14.65 -24.88 10.67
N SER A 147 -14.28 -23.62 10.91
CA SER A 147 -15.03 -22.44 10.52
C SER A 147 -14.28 -21.55 9.53
N VAL A 148 -15.02 -20.72 8.78
CA VAL A 148 -14.47 -19.62 7.98
C VAL A 148 -14.66 -18.33 8.75
N LEU A 149 -13.57 -17.62 9.05
CA LEU A 149 -13.61 -16.24 9.55
C LEU A 149 -13.74 -15.28 8.36
N ILE A 150 -14.64 -14.32 8.46
CA ILE A 150 -14.62 -13.09 7.67
C ILE A 150 -14.46 -11.92 8.63
N ASN A 151 -13.42 -11.12 8.41
CA ASN A 151 -13.03 -10.02 9.29
C ASN A 151 -13.13 -8.68 8.55
N GLY A 152 -13.49 -7.64 9.28
CA GLY A 152 -13.44 -6.23 8.90
C GLY A 152 -13.87 -5.41 10.12
N HIS A 153 -13.48 -4.14 10.22
CA HIS A 153 -13.55 -3.42 11.50
C HIS A 153 -14.28 -2.05 11.39
N PHE A 154 -14.66 -1.45 12.51
CA PHE A 154 -15.70 -0.40 12.56
C PHE A 154 -15.34 0.91 13.29
N ASP A 155 -14.12 1.03 13.79
CA ASP A 155 -13.51 2.25 14.35
C ASP A 155 -13.30 3.36 13.27
N SER A 156 -12.44 4.36 13.49
CA SER A 156 -11.95 5.31 12.46
C SER A 156 -10.67 6.01 12.93
N THR A 157 -9.95 6.70 12.04
CA THR A 157 -8.73 7.44 12.42
C THR A 157 -9.01 8.86 12.84
N LEU A 158 -8.05 9.48 13.52
CA LEU A 158 -8.07 10.89 13.91
C LEU A 158 -8.52 11.82 12.78
N GLY A 159 -9.76 12.31 12.86
CA GLY A 159 -10.36 13.23 11.89
C GLY A 159 -10.99 12.62 10.63
N SER A 160 -10.95 11.30 10.42
CA SER A 160 -11.64 10.61 9.32
C SER A 160 -13.05 10.12 9.73
N PRO A 161 -14.10 10.38 8.93
CA PRO A 161 -15.37 9.64 8.97
C PRO A 161 -15.24 8.25 8.31
N GLY A 162 -14.35 8.15 7.31
CA GLY A 162 -13.86 6.91 6.70
C GLY A 162 -14.86 6.13 5.86
N ALA A 163 -15.80 6.77 5.14
CA ALA A 163 -16.81 6.02 4.39
C ALA A 163 -16.28 4.86 3.51
N GLY A 164 -15.10 4.98 2.90
CA GLY A 164 -14.48 4.05 1.96
C GLY A 164 -13.28 3.24 2.49
N ASP A 165 -13.22 2.96 3.79
CA ASP A 165 -11.93 2.96 4.52
C ASP A 165 -11.81 1.64 5.45
N CYS A 166 -10.65 1.09 5.95
CA CYS A 166 -10.32 0.03 7.03
C CYS A 166 -8.76 -0.26 7.31
N ALA A 167 -8.22 0.00 8.54
CA ALA A 167 -6.86 0.38 9.07
C ALA A 167 -6.37 -0.44 10.28
N SER A 168 -5.15 -0.97 10.24
CA SER A 168 -3.94 -0.22 10.59
C SER A 168 -2.71 -0.81 9.90
N CYS A 169 -2.05 -0.03 9.03
CA CYS A 169 -1.15 -0.65 8.05
C CYS A 169 0.26 -0.03 8.05
N VAL A 170 1.17 -0.60 8.86
CA VAL A 170 2.60 -0.65 8.52
C VAL A 170 3.27 -1.96 8.90
N GLY A 171 3.84 -2.61 7.86
CA GLY A 171 4.51 -3.90 7.89
C GLY A 171 5.66 -4.05 8.92
N ASP A 172 5.70 -5.24 9.51
CA ASP A 172 6.80 -5.74 10.34
C ASP A 172 7.97 -6.27 9.50
N MET A 173 9.12 -5.57 9.53
CA MET A 173 10.33 -5.93 8.76
C MET A 173 11.16 -7.06 9.42
N LYS A 174 10.55 -8.23 9.65
CA LYS A 174 11.26 -9.45 10.11
C LYS A 174 12.23 -9.98 9.03
N ASN A 175 13.52 -10.06 9.39
CA ASN A 175 14.61 -10.74 8.66
C ASN A 175 15.05 -10.19 7.28
N THR A 176 15.51 -8.93 7.21
CA THR A 176 16.48 -8.52 6.16
C THR A 176 17.74 -7.86 6.77
N PRO A 177 18.77 -8.63 7.15
CA PRO A 177 19.98 -8.09 7.75
C PRO A 177 20.93 -7.52 6.67
N LEU A 178 20.63 -6.33 6.12
CA LEU A 178 21.58 -5.39 5.49
C LEU A 178 20.86 -4.17 4.86
N ILE A 179 20.83 -3.05 5.58
CA ILE A 179 21.12 -1.68 5.11
C ILE A 179 21.08 -0.76 6.34
N TYR A 180 22.19 -0.09 6.65
CA TYR A 180 22.26 0.88 7.75
C TYR A 180 22.02 2.30 7.21
N ASN A 181 21.11 3.03 7.86
CA ASN A 181 20.81 4.46 7.70
C ASN A 181 20.26 4.94 6.33
N ASN A 182 19.19 5.74 6.44
CA ASN A 182 18.70 6.74 5.49
C ASN A 182 17.97 6.28 4.20
N TYR A 183 16.66 6.53 4.21
CA TYR A 183 15.77 6.70 3.04
C TYR A 183 15.51 5.44 2.17
N MET A 184 14.93 4.41 2.77
CA MET A 184 14.05 3.48 2.03
C MET A 184 12.66 4.12 1.86
N LEU A 185 11.88 3.69 0.87
CA LEU A 185 10.58 4.31 0.55
C LEU A 185 9.56 4.01 1.65
N LEU A 186 9.04 5.05 2.31
CA LEU A 186 7.88 4.93 3.18
C LEU A 186 6.62 5.37 2.42
N PHE A 187 5.63 4.50 2.35
CA PHE A 187 4.24 4.80 2.04
C PHE A 187 3.41 4.40 3.25
N VAL A 188 2.71 5.33 3.90
CA VAL A 188 1.74 4.97 4.94
C VAL A 188 0.41 4.60 4.32
N ILE A 189 -0.23 3.63 4.93
CA ILE A 189 -1.51 3.05 4.53
C ILE A 189 -2.29 2.90 5.85
N ASP A 190 -3.37 3.64 6.08
CA ASP A 190 -4.43 3.24 7.02
C ASP A 190 -5.79 3.97 6.65
N PRO A 191 -6.98 3.31 6.76
CA PRO A 191 -8.39 3.84 6.59
C PRO A 191 -9.58 3.31 7.57
N VAL A 192 -10.90 3.71 7.73
CA VAL A 192 -12.13 2.86 8.25
C VAL A 192 -13.65 3.18 7.91
N SER A 193 -14.48 2.29 7.29
CA SER A 193 -15.99 2.05 7.38
C SER A 193 -16.64 0.86 6.58
N PHE A 194 -16.65 0.82 5.23
CA PHE A 194 -17.73 0.11 4.45
C PHE A 194 -17.64 -1.43 4.35
N PHE A 195 -16.58 -2.03 4.85
CA PHE A 195 -16.40 -3.48 4.89
C PHE A 195 -17.42 -4.10 5.86
N VAL A 196 -17.67 -3.42 6.97
CA VAL A 196 -18.78 -3.67 7.92
C VAL A 196 -20.12 -3.75 7.20
N ALA A 197 -20.41 -2.78 6.32
CA ALA A 197 -21.64 -2.75 5.55
C ALA A 197 -21.77 -3.91 4.56
N SER A 198 -20.65 -4.29 3.93
CA SER A 198 -20.57 -5.46 3.05
C SER A 198 -20.83 -6.76 3.83
N MET A 199 -20.25 -6.89 5.02
CA MET A 199 -20.45 -8.01 5.94
C MET A 199 -21.88 -8.09 6.48
N LEU A 200 -22.53 -6.96 6.78
CA LEU A 200 -23.93 -6.91 7.22
C LEU A 200 -24.92 -7.38 6.13
N GLU A 201 -24.79 -6.88 4.90
CA GLU A 201 -25.60 -7.36 3.76
C GLU A 201 -25.32 -8.84 3.44
N LEU A 202 -24.07 -9.29 3.60
CA LEU A 202 -23.66 -10.69 3.40
C LEU A 202 -24.20 -11.63 4.49
N ALA A 203 -24.22 -11.20 5.76
CA ALA A 203 -24.85 -11.93 6.86
C ALA A 203 -26.37 -12.02 6.66
N ARG A 204 -27.03 -10.90 6.33
CA ARG A 204 -28.45 -10.85 5.97
C ARG A 204 -28.77 -11.80 4.80
N LEU A 205 -27.93 -11.81 3.77
CA LEU A 205 -28.09 -12.66 2.60
C LEU A 205 -27.87 -14.14 2.92
N THR A 206 -26.90 -14.46 3.77
CA THR A 206 -26.65 -15.84 4.24
C THR A 206 -27.90 -16.40 4.94
N VAL A 207 -28.56 -15.61 5.79
CA VAL A 207 -29.80 -16.05 6.47
C VAL A 207 -31.01 -16.10 5.52
N ASN A 208 -31.19 -15.07 4.68
CA ASN A 208 -32.39 -14.94 3.84
C ASN A 208 -32.41 -15.84 2.60
N SER A 209 -31.27 -16.29 2.08
CA SER A 209 -31.18 -17.04 0.81
C SER A 209 -31.56 -18.53 0.90
N CYS A 210 -32.07 -18.98 2.04
CA CYS A 210 -32.35 -20.39 2.37
C CYS A 210 -31.13 -21.35 2.28
N TRP A 211 -29.93 -20.83 2.04
CA TRP A 211 -28.69 -21.59 2.07
C TRP A 211 -28.27 -21.86 3.53
N VAL A 212 -28.15 -23.12 3.90
CA VAL A 212 -27.55 -23.53 5.17
C VAL A 212 -26.05 -23.75 4.92
N PRO A 213 -25.15 -23.04 5.61
CA PRO A 213 -23.72 -23.19 5.37
C PRO A 213 -23.23 -24.56 5.90
N PRO A 214 -22.46 -25.33 5.10
CA PRO A 214 -22.02 -26.69 5.46
C PRO A 214 -20.91 -26.70 6.54
N ARG A 215 -20.31 -25.54 6.80
CA ARG A 215 -19.35 -25.27 7.87
C ARG A 215 -19.66 -23.90 8.49
N PRO A 216 -19.43 -23.67 9.79
CA PRO A 216 -19.72 -22.39 10.41
C PRO A 216 -18.99 -21.21 9.74
N ILE A 217 -19.66 -20.07 9.69
CA ILE A 217 -19.11 -18.78 9.26
C ILE A 217 -19.10 -17.87 10.48
N ILE A 218 -17.96 -17.24 10.76
CA ILE A 218 -17.79 -16.27 11.84
C ILE A 218 -17.55 -14.91 11.19
N PHE A 219 -18.45 -13.96 11.42
CA PHE A 219 -18.25 -12.55 11.09
C PHE A 219 -17.66 -11.87 12.32
N LEU A 220 -16.46 -11.34 12.21
CA LEU A 220 -15.81 -10.53 13.24
C LEU A 220 -15.84 -9.07 12.81
N PHE A 221 -16.55 -8.25 13.60
CA PHE A 221 -16.50 -6.81 13.53
C PHE A 221 -15.53 -6.33 14.63
N ASN A 222 -14.28 -6.10 14.25
CA ASN A 222 -13.24 -5.54 15.12
C ASN A 222 -13.54 -4.05 15.39
N GLY A 223 -13.27 -3.53 16.60
CA GLY A 223 -13.49 -2.12 16.98
C GLY A 223 -12.28 -1.38 17.54
N ALA A 224 -11.06 -1.86 17.27
CA ALA A 224 -9.79 -1.25 17.65
C ALA A 224 -8.65 -1.79 16.78
N GLU A 225 -8.74 -1.56 15.47
CA GLU A 225 -7.68 -1.92 14.52
C GLU A 225 -6.72 -0.71 14.37
N GLU A 226 -7.25 0.52 14.31
CA GLU A 226 -6.56 1.84 14.21
C GLU A 226 -5.44 2.12 15.24
N LEU A 227 -5.34 1.24 16.24
CA LEU A 227 -4.35 1.29 17.30
C LEU A 227 -3.44 0.05 17.26
N PHE A 228 -3.11 -0.45 16.07
CA PHE A 228 -2.23 -1.59 15.77
C PHE A 228 -2.89 -2.97 15.98
N MET A 229 -3.96 -3.28 15.25
CA MET A 229 -4.62 -4.60 15.19
C MET A 229 -5.07 -5.15 16.56
N LEU A 230 -5.37 -4.28 17.53
CA LEU A 230 -5.68 -4.68 18.91
C LEU A 230 -6.93 -5.54 18.98
N GLY A 231 -7.91 -5.26 18.13
CA GLY A 231 -9.14 -6.03 18.01
C GLY A 231 -8.92 -7.48 17.57
N ALA A 232 -8.23 -7.74 16.46
CA ALA A 232 -7.90 -9.11 16.07
C ALA A 232 -7.00 -9.80 17.10
N HIS A 233 -6.02 -9.09 17.68
CA HIS A 233 -5.17 -9.69 18.71
C HIS A 233 -5.97 -10.07 19.96
N GLY A 234 -6.87 -9.21 20.42
CA GLY A 234 -7.79 -9.49 21.52
C GLY A 234 -8.73 -10.65 21.20
N PHE A 235 -9.28 -10.72 19.99
CA PHE A 235 -10.06 -11.86 19.50
C PHE A 235 -9.24 -13.17 19.52
N MET A 236 -8.01 -13.17 19.01
CA MET A 236 -7.14 -14.35 19.02
C MET A 236 -6.66 -14.74 20.41
N LYS A 237 -6.54 -13.81 21.36
CA LYS A 237 -6.24 -14.13 22.78
C LYS A 237 -7.47 -14.69 23.52
N THR A 238 -8.71 -14.26 23.20
CA THR A 238 -9.90 -14.49 24.06
C THR A 238 -11.05 -15.29 23.45
N CYS A 239 -11.27 -15.28 22.13
CA CYS A 239 -12.49 -15.85 21.54
C CYS A 239 -12.52 -17.38 21.63
N LYS A 240 -13.63 -17.91 22.17
CA LYS A 240 -13.88 -19.34 22.35
C LYS A 240 -13.82 -20.18 21.07
N TRP A 241 -14.01 -19.56 19.89
CA TRP A 241 -14.01 -20.24 18.60
C TRP A 241 -12.67 -20.18 17.84
N ARG A 242 -11.67 -19.43 18.32
CA ARG A 242 -10.42 -19.15 17.57
C ARG A 242 -9.74 -20.41 16.99
N ASP A 243 -9.70 -21.49 17.77
CA ASP A 243 -8.97 -22.71 17.42
C ASP A 243 -9.72 -23.56 16.36
N THR A 244 -11.00 -23.24 16.12
CA THR A 244 -11.81 -23.81 15.04
C THR A 244 -11.54 -23.17 13.68
N ILE A 245 -10.95 -21.96 13.64
CA ILE A 245 -10.85 -21.17 12.41
C ILE A 245 -9.91 -21.87 11.44
N GLY A 246 -10.49 -22.36 10.33
CA GLY A 246 -9.80 -23.09 9.28
C GLY A 246 -9.38 -22.24 8.10
N ALA A 247 -10.00 -21.08 7.92
CA ALA A 247 -9.57 -20.06 6.98
C ALA A 247 -10.02 -18.65 7.40
N VAL A 248 -9.34 -17.63 6.89
CA VAL A 248 -9.72 -16.21 7.04
C VAL A 248 -9.89 -15.53 5.67
N ILE A 249 -10.91 -14.69 5.56
CA ILE A 249 -11.05 -13.67 4.52
C ILE A 249 -10.99 -12.33 5.23
N ASN A 250 -9.91 -11.59 5.02
CA ASN A 250 -9.71 -10.25 5.55
C ASN A 250 -10.08 -9.19 4.50
N LEU A 251 -10.61 -8.05 4.93
CA LEU A 251 -11.33 -7.10 4.08
C LEU A 251 -10.95 -5.66 4.37
N GLU A 252 -10.12 -5.07 3.51
CA GLU A 252 -9.37 -3.84 3.82
C GLU A 252 -9.39 -2.79 2.70
N ALA A 253 -8.99 -1.55 3.03
CA ALA A 253 -8.94 -0.45 2.07
C ALA A 253 -7.53 0.11 1.87
N SER A 254 -7.41 0.82 0.76
CA SER A 254 -6.35 1.77 0.47
C SER A 254 -6.92 3.04 -0.21
N GLY A 255 -8.25 3.17 -0.26
CA GLY A 255 -9.01 4.23 -0.93
C GLY A 255 -10.47 3.81 -1.17
N THR A 256 -11.31 4.76 -1.58
CA THR A 256 -12.78 4.67 -1.60
C THR A 256 -13.42 3.73 -2.66
N GLY A 257 -12.64 2.92 -3.39
CA GLY A 257 -13.19 2.03 -4.40
C GLY A 257 -12.19 1.31 -5.29
N GLY A 258 -12.70 0.90 -6.46
CA GLY A 258 -11.94 0.24 -7.51
C GLY A 258 -12.06 -1.29 -7.48
N PRO A 259 -11.03 -2.00 -8.00
CA PRO A 259 -10.93 -3.46 -7.95
C PRO A 259 -10.83 -4.03 -6.53
N ASP A 260 -11.42 -5.20 -6.32
CA ASP A 260 -11.42 -6.01 -5.09
C ASP A 260 -10.17 -6.91 -5.03
N LEU A 261 -8.98 -6.31 -4.96
CA LEU A 261 -7.72 -7.01 -5.20
C LEU A 261 -7.32 -7.93 -4.04
N VAL A 262 -7.16 -9.22 -4.30
CA VAL A 262 -6.38 -10.10 -3.39
C VAL A 262 -4.90 -9.68 -3.45
N CYS A 263 -4.42 -9.02 -2.39
CA CYS A 263 -3.04 -8.57 -2.25
C CYS A 263 -2.15 -9.63 -1.57
N GLN A 264 -2.71 -10.44 -0.67
CA GLN A 264 -1.99 -11.53 0.00
C GLN A 264 -2.81 -12.82 0.01
N SER A 265 -2.14 -13.97 -0.06
CA SER A 265 -2.76 -15.28 0.16
C SER A 265 -1.80 -16.29 0.78
N GLY A 266 -2.28 -17.05 1.76
CA GLY A 266 -1.53 -18.12 2.43
C GLY A 266 -1.81 -18.18 3.94
N PRO A 267 -1.06 -18.99 4.71
CA PRO A 267 0.00 -19.90 4.25
C PRO A 267 -0.47 -20.98 3.26
N GLY A 268 0.37 -21.30 2.27
CA GLY A 268 0.08 -22.28 1.21
C GLY A 268 -0.92 -21.82 0.13
N SER A 269 -0.98 -22.57 -0.98
CA SER A 269 -1.72 -22.18 -2.20
C SER A 269 -3.20 -22.55 -2.28
N TRP A 270 -3.80 -23.13 -1.23
CA TRP A 270 -5.21 -23.54 -1.29
C TRP A 270 -6.22 -22.36 -1.25
N PRO A 271 -6.02 -21.26 -0.50
CA PRO A 271 -6.97 -20.14 -0.49
C PRO A 271 -7.01 -19.42 -1.84
N SER A 272 -5.84 -19.15 -2.44
CA SER A 272 -5.70 -18.56 -3.78
C SER A 272 -6.23 -19.48 -4.88
N ARG A 273 -6.16 -20.81 -4.71
CA ARG A 273 -6.85 -21.76 -5.60
C ARG A 273 -8.37 -21.65 -5.50
N VAL A 274 -8.91 -21.63 -4.28
CA VAL A 274 -10.36 -21.47 -4.06
C VAL A 274 -10.85 -20.14 -4.64
N TYR A 275 -10.06 -19.05 -4.52
CA TYR A 275 -10.36 -17.79 -5.21
C TYR A 275 -10.35 -17.96 -6.74
N ALA A 276 -9.32 -18.58 -7.32
CA ALA A 276 -9.22 -18.84 -8.76
C ALA A 276 -10.38 -19.68 -9.32
N GLU A 277 -10.92 -20.59 -8.52
CA GLU A 277 -12.01 -21.51 -8.89
C GLU A 277 -13.42 -20.93 -8.63
N SER A 278 -13.57 -19.81 -7.91
CA SER A 278 -14.89 -19.30 -7.47
C SER A 278 -15.14 -17.79 -7.55
N ALA A 279 -14.12 -16.94 -7.74
CA ALA A 279 -14.34 -15.51 -7.87
C ALA A 279 -15.17 -15.17 -9.14
N VAL A 280 -16.22 -14.36 -8.96
CA VAL A 280 -17.13 -13.95 -10.05
C VAL A 280 -16.49 -12.83 -10.89
N TYR A 281 -15.76 -11.95 -10.21
CA TYR A 281 -15.01 -10.84 -10.77
C TYR A 281 -13.57 -10.94 -10.25
N PRO A 282 -12.72 -11.79 -10.87
CA PRO A 282 -11.40 -12.12 -10.34
C PRO A 282 -10.44 -10.93 -10.46
N MET A 283 -9.94 -10.49 -9.32
CA MET A 283 -9.02 -9.37 -9.13
C MET A 283 -8.00 -9.80 -8.09
N ALA A 284 -6.83 -10.25 -8.53
CA ALA A 284 -5.82 -10.81 -7.62
C ALA A 284 -4.46 -10.79 -8.31
N ASN A 285 -3.39 -10.50 -7.58
CA ASN A 285 -2.06 -10.44 -8.19
C ASN A 285 -0.94 -10.76 -7.20
N SER A 286 -0.31 -11.92 -7.38
CA SER A 286 0.84 -12.38 -6.61
C SER A 286 2.08 -11.47 -6.66
N ALA A 287 2.19 -10.55 -7.64
CA ALA A 287 3.21 -9.50 -7.62
C ALA A 287 2.93 -8.39 -6.59
N ALA A 288 1.67 -8.19 -6.17
CA ALA A 288 1.36 -7.37 -5.00
C ALA A 288 1.87 -8.06 -3.72
N GLN A 289 1.69 -9.38 -3.60
CA GLN A 289 2.15 -10.15 -2.44
C GLN A 289 3.69 -10.17 -2.30
N ASP A 290 4.43 -10.15 -3.41
CA ASP A 290 5.90 -10.01 -3.40
C ASP A 290 6.36 -8.63 -2.88
N VAL A 291 5.54 -7.59 -3.05
CA VAL A 291 5.88 -6.19 -2.76
C VAL A 291 5.28 -5.72 -1.42
N PHE A 292 4.23 -6.37 -0.92
CA PHE A 292 3.57 -6.05 0.35
C PHE A 292 4.56 -5.93 1.53
N PRO A 293 5.55 -6.83 1.72
CA PRO A 293 6.50 -6.74 2.84
C PRO A 293 7.53 -5.59 2.75
N VAL A 294 7.58 -4.86 1.63
CA VAL A 294 8.43 -3.66 1.46
C VAL A 294 7.62 -2.37 1.29
N ILE A 295 6.29 -2.48 1.21
CA ILE A 295 5.38 -1.38 1.50
C ILE A 295 5.29 -1.30 3.02
N PRO A 296 5.34 -0.11 3.65
CA PRO A 296 4.90 0.05 5.02
C PRO A 296 3.36 -0.10 5.07
N GLY A 297 2.89 -1.34 5.01
CA GLY A 297 1.50 -1.75 5.11
C GLY A 297 1.40 -3.08 5.86
N ASP A 298 0.42 -3.19 6.75
CA ASP A 298 0.03 -4.41 7.47
C ASP A 298 -1.49 -4.44 7.64
N THR A 299 -2.07 -5.54 8.07
CA THR A 299 -3.54 -5.62 8.24
C THR A 299 -3.87 -6.63 9.34
N ASP A 300 -5.11 -6.65 9.82
CA ASP A 300 -5.63 -7.68 10.73
C ASP A 300 -5.27 -9.11 10.26
N TYR A 301 -5.15 -9.33 8.94
CA TYR A 301 -4.62 -10.55 8.32
C TYR A 301 -3.30 -11.04 8.93
N ARG A 302 -2.34 -10.18 9.33
CA ARG A 302 -1.08 -10.61 9.94
C ARG A 302 -1.29 -11.27 11.30
N ILE A 303 -2.22 -10.78 12.11
CA ILE A 303 -2.56 -11.42 13.39
C ILE A 303 -3.10 -12.83 13.14
N PHE A 304 -4.00 -12.99 12.17
CA PHE A 304 -4.60 -14.28 11.84
C PHE A 304 -3.65 -15.25 11.11
N SER A 305 -2.86 -14.77 10.15
CA SER A 305 -2.06 -15.62 9.24
C SER A 305 -0.62 -15.84 9.68
N GLN A 306 -0.03 -14.92 10.47
CA GLN A 306 1.40 -14.92 10.79
C GLN A 306 1.68 -14.93 12.31
N ASP A 307 1.32 -13.86 13.03
CA ASP A 307 1.85 -13.62 14.38
C ASP A 307 1.15 -14.44 15.48
N TYR A 308 -0.15 -14.78 15.33
CA TYR A 308 -0.91 -15.51 16.36
C TYR A 308 -1.71 -16.73 15.87
N GLY A 309 -2.16 -16.79 14.61
CA GLY A 309 -3.11 -17.82 14.18
C GLY A 309 -2.60 -18.97 13.30
N ASP A 310 -1.60 -18.74 12.43
CA ASP A 310 -1.23 -19.67 11.34
C ASP A 310 -2.49 -20.14 10.55
N ILE A 311 -3.37 -19.19 10.21
CA ILE A 311 -4.65 -19.43 9.52
C ILE A 311 -4.47 -19.13 8.02
N PRO A 312 -4.65 -20.12 7.12
CA PRO A 312 -4.66 -19.89 5.68
C PRO A 312 -5.78 -18.96 5.23
N GLY A 313 -5.50 -17.98 4.39
CA GLY A 313 -6.52 -17.02 3.98
C GLY A 313 -6.24 -16.20 2.73
N LEU A 314 -7.05 -15.15 2.62
CA LEU A 314 -6.99 -14.09 1.62
C LEU A 314 -7.02 -12.75 2.35
N ASP A 315 -6.18 -11.82 1.92
CA ASP A 315 -6.26 -10.39 2.26
C ASP A 315 -6.74 -9.65 1.01
N ILE A 316 -7.89 -8.98 1.10
CA ILE A 316 -8.60 -8.43 -0.07
C ILE A 316 -8.81 -6.92 0.12
N ILE A 317 -8.18 -6.14 -0.75
CA ILE A 317 -7.99 -4.69 -0.59
C ILE A 317 -8.54 -3.87 -1.77
N PHE A 318 -9.29 -2.80 -1.49
CA PHE A 318 -9.59 -1.75 -2.49
C PHE A 318 -8.41 -0.78 -2.59
N LEU A 319 -8.00 -0.37 -3.79
CA LEU A 319 -6.73 0.34 -3.99
C LEU A 319 -6.84 1.67 -4.76
N LEU A 320 -8.03 2.11 -5.14
CA LEU A 320 -8.26 3.40 -5.82
C LEU A 320 -8.94 4.40 -4.89
N GLY A 321 -8.61 5.68 -5.03
CA GLY A 321 -9.17 6.75 -4.18
C GLY A 321 -8.32 7.06 -2.95
N GLY A 322 -7.04 6.68 -2.98
CA GLY A 322 -6.05 6.87 -1.91
C GLY A 322 -5.73 8.34 -1.56
N TYR A 323 -6.36 9.30 -2.25
CA TYR A 323 -6.37 10.71 -1.88
C TYR A 323 -7.26 11.00 -0.65
N PHE A 324 -8.42 10.34 -0.51
CA PHE A 324 -9.46 10.66 0.48
C PHE A 324 -9.26 9.96 1.82
N TYR A 325 -9.02 8.67 1.77
CA TYR A 325 -8.14 7.91 2.63
C TYR A 325 -7.53 8.63 3.84
N HIS A 326 -7.89 8.36 5.09
CA HIS A 326 -7.27 9.07 6.24
C HIS A 326 -7.33 10.62 6.12
N THR A 327 -8.44 11.16 5.63
CA THR A 327 -8.74 12.60 5.63
C THR A 327 -10.20 12.85 6.01
N SER A 328 -10.54 14.11 6.32
CA SER A 328 -11.94 14.51 6.50
C SER A 328 -12.80 14.41 5.23
N TYR A 329 -12.21 14.14 4.07
CA TYR A 329 -12.91 13.92 2.80
C TYR A 329 -13.28 12.46 2.53
N ASP A 330 -12.94 11.52 3.42
CA ASP A 330 -13.38 10.13 3.25
C ASP A 330 -14.87 9.96 3.64
N THR A 331 -15.72 10.20 2.63
CA THR A 331 -17.16 10.49 2.77
C THR A 331 -17.99 9.71 1.76
N VAL A 332 -19.28 9.49 2.07
CA VAL A 332 -20.13 8.50 1.36
C VAL A 332 -20.32 8.84 -0.12
N ASP A 333 -20.22 10.12 -0.50
CA ASP A 333 -20.26 10.59 -1.89
C ASP A 333 -18.98 10.31 -2.69
N ARG A 334 -17.89 9.85 -2.04
CA ARG A 334 -16.63 9.47 -2.69
C ARG A 334 -16.53 7.98 -3.02
N LEU A 335 -17.49 7.16 -2.59
CA LEU A 335 -17.53 5.73 -2.90
C LEU A 335 -17.68 5.48 -4.41
N LEU A 336 -16.87 4.59 -4.98
CA LEU A 336 -16.99 4.26 -6.41
C LEU A 336 -18.17 3.29 -6.64
N PRO A 337 -19.21 3.67 -7.41
CA PRO A 337 -20.39 2.80 -7.59
C PRO A 337 -20.05 1.52 -8.36
N GLY A 338 -20.63 0.40 -7.93
CA GLY A 338 -20.41 -0.93 -8.49
C GLY A 338 -19.26 -1.71 -7.82
N SER A 339 -18.32 -1.06 -7.14
CA SER A 339 -17.23 -1.74 -6.42
C SER A 339 -17.74 -2.58 -5.26
N ILE A 340 -18.69 -2.08 -4.47
CA ILE A 340 -19.27 -2.83 -3.34
C ILE A 340 -20.12 -3.99 -3.85
N GLN A 341 -20.83 -3.82 -4.97
CA GLN A 341 -21.52 -4.91 -5.67
C GLN A 341 -20.53 -6.00 -6.14
N ALA A 342 -19.39 -5.61 -6.72
CA ALA A 342 -18.35 -6.54 -7.19
C ALA A 342 -17.85 -7.44 -6.06
N ARG A 343 -17.48 -6.82 -4.94
CA ARG A 343 -17.11 -7.51 -3.71
C ARG A 343 -18.22 -8.41 -3.18
N GLY A 344 -19.45 -7.92 -3.11
CA GLY A 344 -20.58 -8.67 -2.58
C GLY A 344 -20.83 -9.98 -3.34
N GLU A 345 -20.81 -9.93 -4.67
CA GLU A 345 -20.95 -11.12 -5.52
C GLU A 345 -19.74 -12.07 -5.36
N ASN A 346 -18.52 -11.54 -5.28
CA ASN A 346 -17.31 -12.33 -4.97
C ASN A 346 -17.44 -13.04 -3.62
N LEU A 347 -17.73 -12.32 -2.53
CA LEU A 347 -17.79 -12.87 -1.17
C LEU A 347 -18.89 -13.92 -0.98
N VAL A 348 -20.04 -13.77 -1.64
CA VAL A 348 -21.09 -14.81 -1.67
C VAL A 348 -20.58 -16.11 -2.28
N SER A 349 -19.78 -16.02 -3.35
CA SER A 349 -19.18 -17.18 -4.00
C SER A 349 -18.04 -17.78 -3.16
N LEU A 350 -17.15 -16.94 -2.63
CA LEU A 350 -16.02 -17.33 -1.79
C LEU A 350 -16.49 -18.02 -0.51
N LEU A 351 -17.44 -17.46 0.25
CA LEU A 351 -17.96 -18.12 1.46
C LEU A 351 -18.56 -19.50 1.14
N LYS A 352 -19.25 -19.66 0.01
CA LYS A 352 -19.75 -20.96 -0.44
C LYS A 352 -18.63 -21.93 -0.80
N ALA A 353 -17.57 -21.47 -1.46
CA ALA A 353 -16.44 -22.31 -1.83
C ALA A 353 -15.55 -22.70 -0.63
N PHE A 354 -15.20 -21.74 0.24
CA PHE A 354 -14.42 -21.98 1.46
C PHE A 354 -15.14 -22.89 2.45
N THR A 355 -16.46 -22.72 2.69
CA THR A 355 -17.21 -23.61 3.60
C THR A 355 -17.38 -25.03 3.05
N ASN A 356 -17.39 -25.23 1.73
CA ASN A 356 -17.38 -26.57 1.11
C ASN A 356 -15.96 -27.17 0.97
N SER A 357 -14.89 -26.43 1.27
CA SER A 357 -13.52 -26.87 1.01
C SER A 357 -13.09 -28.02 1.94
N PRO A 358 -12.58 -29.15 1.41
CA PRO A 358 -11.99 -30.21 2.23
C PRO A 358 -10.67 -29.78 2.90
N SER A 359 -10.07 -28.68 2.46
CA SER A 359 -8.88 -28.05 3.05
C SER A 359 -9.20 -27.15 4.26
N LEU A 360 -10.48 -26.89 4.57
CA LEU A 360 -10.87 -26.15 5.77
C LEU A 360 -10.62 -27.02 7.01
N LYS A 361 -9.60 -26.66 7.80
CA LYS A 361 -9.05 -27.49 8.88
C LYS A 361 -8.76 -26.70 10.15
N THR A 362 -9.21 -27.20 11.30
CA THR A 362 -8.98 -26.59 12.63
C THR A 362 -7.49 -26.46 12.94
N ALA A 363 -7.13 -25.60 13.90
CA ALA A 363 -5.72 -25.41 14.29
C ALA A 363 -5.05 -26.72 14.76
N SER A 364 -5.80 -27.63 15.41
CA SER A 364 -5.33 -28.96 15.80
C SER A 364 -5.14 -29.91 14.60
N GLU A 365 -6.05 -29.89 13.62
CA GLU A 365 -5.88 -30.68 12.39
C GLU A 365 -4.67 -30.21 11.57
N ARG A 366 -4.49 -28.89 11.40
CA ARG A 366 -3.33 -28.33 10.69
C ARG A 366 -2.02 -28.77 11.33
N LYS A 367 -1.90 -28.65 12.66
CA LYS A 367 -0.72 -29.08 13.42
C LYS A 367 -0.43 -30.58 13.32
N ALA A 368 -1.47 -31.43 13.30
CA ALA A 368 -1.31 -32.88 13.10
C ALA A 368 -0.83 -33.24 11.66
N ILE A 369 -1.32 -32.53 10.64
CA ILE A 369 -0.88 -32.70 9.26
C ILE A 369 0.58 -32.21 9.09
N ALA A 370 0.94 -31.06 9.65
CA ALA A 370 2.30 -30.53 9.63
C ALA A 370 3.29 -31.50 10.30
N ALA A 371 2.96 -32.06 11.46
CA ALA A 371 3.81 -33.02 12.18
C ALA A 371 4.07 -34.34 11.43
N THR A 372 3.27 -34.67 10.40
CA THR A 372 3.46 -35.87 9.56
C THR A 372 4.05 -35.56 8.17
N SER A 373 4.08 -34.28 7.77
CA SER A 373 4.47 -33.85 6.43
C SER A 373 5.96 -33.47 6.37
N ARG A 374 6.76 -34.24 5.63
CA ARG A 374 8.22 -34.01 5.49
C ARG A 374 8.62 -32.83 4.58
N LYS A 375 7.66 -32.11 4.00
CA LYS A 375 7.88 -30.83 3.29
C LYS A 375 7.05 -29.76 3.98
N HIS A 376 7.73 -28.73 4.46
CA HIS A 376 7.14 -27.45 4.85
C HIS A 376 7.69 -26.36 3.91
N GLU A 377 7.59 -26.61 2.61
CA GLU A 377 7.84 -25.61 1.59
C GLU A 377 6.59 -24.72 1.51
N ASP A 378 6.77 -23.40 1.57
CA ASP A 378 5.68 -22.44 1.39
C ASP A 378 5.32 -22.39 -0.10
N ASP A 379 4.50 -23.36 -0.52
CA ASP A 379 4.02 -23.59 -1.89
C ASP A 379 3.06 -22.46 -2.35
N ARG A 380 3.52 -21.20 -2.30
CA ARG A 380 2.81 -20.04 -2.84
C ARG A 380 2.62 -20.22 -4.34
N ALA A 381 1.36 -20.28 -4.76
CA ALA A 381 1.02 -20.33 -6.17
C ALA A 381 1.24 -18.95 -6.80
N VAL A 382 1.58 -18.94 -8.08
CA VAL A 382 1.58 -17.72 -8.87
C VAL A 382 0.18 -17.54 -9.41
N PHE A 383 -0.42 -16.38 -9.12
CA PHE A 383 -1.75 -16.01 -9.56
C PHE A 383 -1.80 -14.56 -10.02
N PHE A 384 -2.55 -14.29 -11.09
CA PHE A 384 -2.82 -12.94 -11.58
C PHE A 384 -4.09 -12.90 -12.44
N ASP A 385 -4.88 -11.83 -12.34
CA ASP A 385 -5.98 -11.58 -13.26
C ASP A 385 -5.47 -11.05 -14.61
N TYR A 386 -6.11 -11.46 -15.71
CA TYR A 386 -5.91 -10.82 -17.00
C TYR A 386 -7.05 -9.83 -17.24
N LEU A 387 -6.77 -8.54 -17.02
CA LEU A 387 -7.71 -7.43 -17.27
C LEU A 387 -9.03 -7.55 -16.46
N SER A 388 -8.98 -8.16 -15.27
CA SER A 388 -10.14 -8.56 -14.46
C SER A 388 -11.15 -9.49 -15.16
N TRP A 389 -10.81 -10.10 -16.31
CA TRP A 389 -11.72 -10.95 -17.08
C TRP A 389 -11.68 -12.42 -16.66
N PHE A 390 -10.50 -12.90 -16.25
CA PHE A 390 -10.28 -14.27 -15.76
C PHE A 390 -8.98 -14.31 -14.96
N LEU A 391 -8.86 -15.27 -14.02
CA LEU A 391 -7.61 -15.51 -13.30
C LEU A 391 -6.74 -16.56 -14.02
N ILE A 392 -5.43 -16.31 -14.04
CA ILE A 392 -4.41 -17.32 -14.33
C ILE A 392 -3.84 -17.76 -12.98
N PHE A 393 -3.81 -19.07 -12.72
CA PHE A 393 -3.28 -19.69 -11.50
C PHE A 393 -2.39 -20.88 -11.87
N TYR A 394 -1.21 -21.00 -11.24
CA TYR A 394 -0.42 -22.24 -11.27
C TYR A 394 0.45 -22.41 -10.00
N PRO A 395 0.64 -23.65 -9.51
CA PRO A 395 1.40 -23.91 -8.28
C PRO A 395 2.92 -23.66 -8.46
N ARG A 396 3.62 -23.49 -7.33
CA ARG A 396 5.06 -23.15 -7.26
C ARG A 396 5.94 -24.05 -8.12
N ASN A 397 5.79 -25.37 -7.98
CA ASN A 397 6.53 -26.37 -8.76
C ASN A 397 6.34 -26.28 -10.28
N VAL A 398 5.21 -25.76 -10.76
CA VAL A 398 4.97 -25.47 -12.18
C VAL A 398 5.64 -24.16 -12.58
N ALA A 399 5.61 -23.14 -11.71
CA ALA A 399 6.34 -21.88 -11.89
C ALA A 399 7.85 -22.15 -12.07
N ASP A 400 8.45 -22.91 -11.15
CA ASP A 400 9.89 -23.25 -11.16
C ASP A 400 10.32 -23.89 -12.49
N LEU A 401 9.49 -24.79 -13.03
CA LEU A 401 9.74 -25.46 -14.30
C LEU A 401 9.61 -24.49 -15.49
N ILE A 402 8.50 -23.75 -15.60
CA ILE A 402 8.22 -22.95 -16.80
C ILE A 402 9.02 -21.64 -16.84
N HIS A 403 9.31 -21.03 -15.69
CA HIS A 403 10.13 -19.81 -15.60
C HIS A 403 11.61 -20.07 -15.94
N CYS A 404 12.09 -21.31 -15.88
CA CYS A 404 13.41 -21.70 -16.39
C CYS A 404 13.47 -21.87 -17.93
N VAL A 405 12.33 -22.02 -18.62
CA VAL A 405 12.33 -22.28 -20.08
C VAL A 405 12.95 -21.14 -20.91
N PRO A 406 12.65 -19.84 -20.67
CA PRO A 406 13.27 -18.75 -21.43
C PRO A 406 14.79 -18.73 -21.38
N ILE A 407 15.41 -18.96 -20.22
CA ILE A 407 16.87 -18.92 -20.09
C ILE A 407 17.53 -20.14 -20.76
N VAL A 408 16.91 -21.32 -20.68
CA VAL A 408 17.37 -22.51 -21.43
C VAL A 408 17.31 -22.26 -22.94
N LEU A 409 16.23 -21.63 -23.45
CA LEU A 409 16.14 -21.25 -24.87
C LEU A 409 17.22 -20.25 -25.26
N PHE A 410 17.45 -19.19 -24.48
CA PHE A 410 18.49 -18.19 -24.75
C PHE A 410 19.88 -18.82 -24.87
N LEU A 411 20.23 -19.75 -23.96
CA LEU A 411 21.53 -20.43 -23.94
C LEU A 411 21.70 -21.47 -25.06
N LEU A 412 20.63 -22.14 -25.49
CA LEU A 412 20.69 -23.15 -26.57
C LEU A 412 20.67 -22.54 -27.99
N MET A 413 20.09 -21.35 -28.18
CA MET A 413 19.89 -20.78 -29.52
C MET A 413 21.17 -20.51 -30.33
N PRO A 414 22.30 -20.05 -29.76
CA PRO A 414 23.57 -19.97 -30.48
C PRO A 414 24.03 -21.30 -31.07
N PHE A 415 23.78 -22.42 -30.36
CA PHE A 415 24.10 -23.76 -30.82
C PHE A 415 23.12 -24.25 -31.90
N ILE A 416 21.81 -23.98 -31.75
CA ILE A 416 20.79 -24.32 -32.76
C ILE A 416 21.05 -23.56 -34.08
N LEU A 417 21.40 -22.28 -34.01
CA LEU A 417 21.73 -21.45 -35.17
C LEU A 417 23.06 -21.85 -35.83
N TYR A 418 24.04 -22.29 -35.02
CA TYR A 418 25.28 -22.89 -35.50
C TYR A 418 25.02 -24.20 -36.28
N LEU A 419 24.26 -25.15 -35.72
CA LEU A 419 23.89 -26.40 -36.40
C LEU A 419 23.13 -26.14 -37.71
N SER A 420 22.22 -25.16 -37.69
CA SER A 420 21.43 -24.76 -38.87
C SER A 420 22.27 -24.11 -39.99
N ASN A 421 23.51 -23.69 -39.72
CA ASN A 421 24.41 -23.01 -40.66
C ASN A 421 25.84 -23.57 -40.56
N ALA A 422 25.97 -24.88 -40.30
CA ALA A 422 27.23 -25.53 -40.00
C ALA A 422 28.28 -25.29 -41.10
N GLY A 423 29.38 -24.64 -40.75
CA GLY A 423 30.46 -24.25 -41.66
C GLY A 423 30.52 -22.77 -42.05
N SER A 424 29.47 -21.97 -41.77
CA SER A 424 29.45 -20.53 -42.12
C SER A 424 29.47 -19.56 -40.94
N ARG A 425 29.23 -20.02 -39.70
CA ARG A 425 29.22 -19.18 -38.49
C ARG A 425 29.91 -19.90 -37.33
N SER A 426 30.50 -19.14 -36.40
CA SER A 426 31.02 -19.67 -35.12
C SER A 426 29.97 -19.50 -34.02
N TRP A 427 29.66 -20.57 -33.29
CA TRP A 427 28.71 -20.51 -32.16
C TRP A 427 29.14 -19.49 -31.09
N PHE A 428 30.45 -19.39 -30.82
CA PHE A 428 31.02 -18.43 -29.88
C PHE A 428 30.83 -16.97 -30.35
N ALA A 429 30.92 -16.72 -31.66
CA ALA A 429 30.67 -15.38 -32.22
C ALA A 429 29.19 -14.99 -32.12
N ILE A 430 28.27 -15.95 -32.34
CA ILE A 430 26.82 -15.74 -32.15
C ILE A 430 26.53 -15.43 -30.68
N SER A 431 27.05 -16.24 -29.73
CA SER A 431 26.90 -15.99 -28.29
C SER A 431 27.43 -14.62 -27.87
N LEU A 432 28.60 -14.20 -28.39
CA LEU A 432 29.17 -12.90 -28.08
C LEU A 432 28.33 -11.74 -28.65
N ASP A 433 27.75 -11.89 -29.84
CA ASP A 433 26.81 -10.91 -30.39
C ASP A 433 25.48 -10.88 -29.62
N PHE A 434 25.01 -12.00 -29.05
CA PHE A 434 23.84 -12.02 -28.17
C PHE A 434 24.13 -11.29 -26.85
N VAL A 435 25.30 -11.51 -26.25
CA VAL A 435 25.74 -10.80 -25.03
C VAL A 435 25.88 -9.29 -25.27
N LYS A 436 26.43 -8.86 -26.40
CA LYS A 436 26.44 -7.42 -26.78
C LYS A 436 25.03 -6.83 -26.88
N GLY A 437 24.10 -7.55 -27.52
CA GLY A 437 22.70 -7.14 -27.63
C GLY A 437 22.00 -7.05 -26.27
N LEU A 438 22.31 -7.97 -25.35
CA LEU A 438 21.80 -8.00 -23.98
C LEU A 438 22.30 -6.80 -23.18
N ILE A 439 23.60 -6.48 -23.26
CA ILE A 439 24.20 -5.31 -22.62
C ILE A 439 23.55 -4.02 -23.14
N LEU A 440 23.34 -3.89 -24.46
CA LEU A 440 22.64 -2.74 -25.02
C LEU A 440 21.19 -2.62 -24.54
N HIS A 441 20.45 -3.73 -24.47
CA HIS A 441 19.06 -3.70 -24.00
C HIS A 441 18.98 -3.33 -22.52
N ALA A 442 19.85 -3.91 -21.68
CA ALA A 442 19.97 -3.55 -20.27
C ALA A 442 20.31 -2.07 -20.08
N VAL A 443 21.30 -1.54 -20.82
CA VAL A 443 21.62 -0.09 -20.81
C VAL A 443 20.42 0.75 -21.29
N GLY A 444 19.65 0.26 -22.27
CA GLY A 444 18.41 0.91 -22.71
C GLY A 444 17.37 1.02 -21.60
N ILE A 445 17.10 -0.07 -20.88
CA ILE A 445 16.17 -0.09 -19.74
C ILE A 445 16.69 0.80 -18.60
N ILE A 446 18.00 0.77 -18.29
CA ILE A 446 18.61 1.65 -17.28
C ILE A 446 18.46 3.13 -17.67
N LEU A 447 18.73 3.50 -18.92
CA LEU A 447 18.53 4.88 -19.40
C LEU A 447 17.05 5.28 -19.46
N ALA A 448 16.13 4.33 -19.67
CA ALA A 448 14.70 4.57 -19.60
C ALA A 448 14.22 4.98 -18.19
N VAL A 449 14.97 4.63 -17.14
CA VAL A 449 14.76 5.07 -15.75
C VAL A 449 15.54 6.36 -15.43
N ILE A 450 16.82 6.43 -15.82
CA ILE A 450 17.68 7.58 -15.52
C ILE A 450 17.22 8.87 -16.20
N PHE A 451 16.71 8.82 -17.44
CA PHE A 451 16.27 10.02 -18.15
C PHE A 451 15.09 10.73 -17.47
N PRO A 452 13.99 10.04 -17.11
CA PRO A 452 12.93 10.61 -16.28
C PRO A 452 13.43 11.23 -14.97
N VAL A 453 14.30 10.54 -14.23
CA VAL A 453 14.87 11.03 -12.95
C VAL A 453 15.73 12.28 -13.15
N PHE A 454 16.53 12.34 -14.21
CA PHE A 454 17.28 13.54 -14.57
C PHE A 454 16.35 14.71 -14.89
N PHE A 455 15.28 14.48 -15.65
CA PHE A 455 14.34 15.53 -16.05
C PHE A 455 13.40 15.99 -14.93
N SER A 456 13.04 15.12 -13.97
CA SER A 456 12.27 15.51 -12.78
C SER A 456 13.11 16.41 -11.85
N ILE A 457 14.37 16.03 -11.58
CA ILE A 457 15.33 16.87 -10.84
C ILE A 457 15.54 18.21 -11.58
N MET A 458 15.75 18.19 -12.90
CA MET A 458 15.89 19.42 -13.70
C MET A 458 14.67 20.34 -13.58
N ARG A 459 13.44 19.81 -13.58
CA ARG A 459 12.20 20.59 -13.39
C ARG A 459 12.22 21.34 -12.05
N GLN A 460 12.63 20.65 -11.00
CA GLN A 460 12.60 21.17 -9.63
C GLN A 460 13.69 22.23 -9.35
N LEU A 461 14.73 22.32 -10.18
CA LEU A 461 15.68 23.44 -10.15
C LEU A 461 15.08 24.77 -10.66
N PHE A 462 13.94 24.73 -11.37
CA PHE A 462 13.27 25.91 -11.93
C PHE A 462 11.85 26.16 -11.37
N CYS A 463 11.32 25.26 -10.53
CA CYS A 463 9.95 25.30 -10.02
C CYS A 463 9.96 25.40 -8.48
N SER A 464 9.12 26.28 -7.91
CA SER A 464 9.11 26.52 -6.46
C SER A 464 8.30 25.49 -5.65
N HIS A 465 7.90 24.36 -6.25
CA HIS A 465 7.17 23.27 -5.57
C HIS A 465 7.34 21.92 -6.27
N ALA A 466 7.24 20.86 -5.47
CA ALA A 466 7.23 19.47 -5.91
C ALA A 466 5.81 19.01 -6.29
N MET A 467 5.68 17.78 -6.76
CA MET A 467 4.40 17.04 -6.87
C MET A 467 3.34 17.72 -7.75
N ASN A 468 3.73 18.51 -8.77
CA ASN A 468 2.81 19.22 -9.67
C ASN A 468 1.92 18.32 -10.55
N TRP A 469 2.12 17.00 -10.47
CA TRP A 469 1.33 15.93 -11.07
C TRP A 469 0.37 15.26 -10.07
N PHE A 470 0.38 15.61 -8.78
CA PHE A 470 -0.37 14.89 -7.74
C PHE A 470 -1.89 15.02 -7.92
N ALA A 471 -2.43 16.24 -8.01
CA ALA A 471 -3.83 16.47 -8.40
C ALA A 471 -4.13 16.16 -9.88
N HIS A 472 -3.12 15.92 -10.71
CA HIS A 472 -3.23 15.79 -12.16
C HIS A 472 -2.34 14.67 -12.73
N PRO A 473 -2.65 13.38 -12.47
CA PRO A 473 -1.75 12.25 -12.77
C PRO A 473 -1.28 12.19 -14.23
N PHE A 474 -2.11 12.63 -15.17
CA PHE A 474 -1.77 12.70 -16.61
C PHE A 474 -0.50 13.52 -16.90
N LEU A 475 -0.13 14.49 -16.04
CA LEU A 475 1.10 15.27 -16.18
C LEU A 475 2.35 14.41 -15.93
N ALA A 476 2.33 13.45 -15.01
CA ALA A 476 3.46 12.53 -14.79
C ALA A 476 3.74 11.71 -16.05
N PHE A 477 2.70 11.11 -16.64
CA PHE A 477 2.83 10.38 -17.91
C PHE A 477 3.32 11.28 -19.04
N ALA A 478 2.78 12.51 -19.17
CA ALA A 478 3.16 13.46 -20.20
C ALA A 478 4.63 13.90 -20.11
N MET A 479 5.16 14.10 -18.89
CA MET A 479 6.57 14.46 -18.66
C MET A 479 7.52 13.28 -18.85
N PHE A 480 7.21 12.13 -18.24
CA PHE A 480 8.20 11.09 -17.99
C PHE A 480 8.21 9.97 -19.05
N VAL A 481 7.09 9.69 -19.73
CA VAL A 481 7.08 8.68 -20.81
C VAL A 481 7.92 9.13 -22.03
N PRO A 482 7.83 10.37 -22.55
CA PRO A 482 8.62 10.78 -23.71
C PRO A 482 10.14 10.73 -23.49
N CYS A 483 10.61 11.11 -22.30
CA CYS A 483 12.04 11.08 -21.98
C CYS A 483 12.53 9.68 -21.59
N SER A 484 11.67 8.83 -21.03
CA SER A 484 11.96 7.40 -20.87
C SER A 484 12.17 6.71 -22.23
N VAL A 485 11.26 6.94 -23.19
CA VAL A 485 11.41 6.42 -24.57
C VAL A 485 12.65 7.00 -25.26
N LEU A 486 13.00 8.26 -25.00
CA LEU A 486 14.25 8.86 -25.48
C LEU A 486 15.49 8.12 -24.92
N GLY A 487 15.55 7.89 -23.61
CA GLY A 487 16.62 7.13 -22.95
C GLY A 487 16.77 5.72 -23.51
N LEU A 488 15.64 5.02 -23.66
CA LEU A 488 15.55 3.66 -24.21
C LEU A 488 16.04 3.53 -25.66
N LEU A 489 15.91 4.59 -26.47
CA LEU A 489 16.34 4.59 -27.87
C LEU A 489 17.83 4.96 -28.08
N ILE A 490 18.47 5.65 -27.13
CA ILE A 490 19.86 6.14 -27.28
C ILE A 490 20.88 5.01 -27.58
N PRO A 491 20.89 3.86 -26.89
CA PRO A 491 21.84 2.78 -27.19
C PRO A 491 21.70 2.24 -28.62
N SER A 492 20.50 2.28 -29.19
CA SER A 492 20.26 1.85 -30.58
C SER A 492 20.89 2.77 -31.63
N VAL A 493 21.08 4.06 -31.31
CA VAL A 493 21.86 4.99 -32.14
C VAL A 493 23.34 4.62 -32.12
N ILE A 494 23.85 4.27 -30.93
CA ILE A 494 25.25 3.92 -30.71
C ILE A 494 25.59 2.57 -31.37
N TRP A 495 24.65 1.60 -31.34
CA TRP A 495 24.80 0.29 -31.97
C TRP A 495 25.16 0.34 -33.45
N SER A 496 24.71 1.35 -34.19
CA SER A 496 25.03 1.50 -35.61
C SER A 496 26.53 1.69 -35.90
N ARG A 497 27.35 1.84 -34.85
CA ARG A 497 28.81 2.00 -34.88
C ARG A 497 29.56 0.83 -34.25
N PHE A 498 28.87 -0.15 -33.66
CA PHE A 498 29.48 -1.33 -33.04
C PHE A 498 29.57 -2.49 -34.03
N PRO A 499 30.76 -3.10 -34.22
CA PRO A 499 30.90 -4.26 -35.09
C PRO A 499 30.33 -5.53 -34.43
N LEU A 500 29.63 -6.33 -35.24
CA LEU A 500 29.30 -7.71 -34.92
C LEU A 500 30.58 -8.57 -34.91
N SER A 501 30.59 -9.63 -34.11
CA SER A 501 31.72 -10.56 -33.96
C SER A 501 31.75 -11.62 -35.07
N GLN A 502 30.72 -11.66 -35.91
CA GLN A 502 30.65 -12.51 -37.08
C GLN A 502 31.34 -11.83 -38.27
N ASP A 503 32.44 -12.44 -38.75
CA ASP A 503 33.17 -12.00 -39.93
C ASP A 503 32.23 -11.90 -41.15
N THR A 504 32.12 -10.70 -41.71
CA THR A 504 31.15 -10.42 -42.76
C THR A 504 31.76 -9.57 -43.89
N SER A 505 32.41 -10.27 -44.81
CA SER A 505 32.57 -9.86 -46.21
C SER A 505 31.23 -9.86 -46.98
N ALA A 506 30.16 -10.38 -46.38
CA ALA A 506 28.81 -10.45 -46.92
C ALA A 506 28.11 -9.07 -47.10
N GLY A 507 27.08 -9.05 -47.95
CA GLY A 507 26.31 -7.86 -48.31
C GLY A 507 25.42 -7.29 -47.18
N MET A 508 24.88 -6.09 -47.41
CA MET A 508 24.17 -5.29 -46.39
C MET A 508 22.97 -5.99 -45.75
N ASP A 509 22.11 -6.66 -46.54
CA ASP A 509 20.92 -7.36 -46.01
C ASP A 509 21.27 -8.48 -45.01
N PHE A 510 22.41 -9.15 -45.19
CA PHE A 510 22.93 -10.14 -44.23
C PHE A 510 23.42 -9.49 -42.94
N LYS A 511 24.03 -8.30 -43.02
CA LYS A 511 24.45 -7.53 -41.84
C LYS A 511 23.25 -6.98 -41.06
N GLU A 512 22.20 -6.53 -41.75
CA GLU A 512 20.92 -6.19 -41.12
C GLU A 512 20.27 -7.41 -40.45
N ALA A 513 20.29 -8.59 -41.10
CA ALA A 513 19.79 -9.83 -40.53
C ALA A 513 20.46 -10.20 -39.20
N LEU A 514 21.79 -10.18 -39.15
CA LEU A 514 22.55 -10.47 -37.93
C LEU A 514 22.34 -9.41 -36.84
N SER A 515 22.18 -8.14 -37.21
CA SER A 515 21.92 -7.06 -36.25
C SER A 515 20.53 -7.22 -35.60
N ASP A 516 19.53 -7.63 -36.38
CA ASP A 516 18.18 -7.96 -35.88
C ASP A 516 18.21 -9.19 -34.96
N GLU A 517 18.94 -10.24 -35.36
CA GLU A 517 19.13 -11.50 -34.61
C GLU A 517 19.79 -11.24 -33.23
N SER A 518 20.90 -10.50 -33.20
CA SER A 518 21.62 -10.09 -31.99
C SER A 518 20.78 -9.23 -31.04
N ARG A 519 20.07 -8.22 -31.58
CA ARG A 519 19.18 -7.35 -30.79
C ARG A 519 18.02 -8.13 -30.17
N PHE A 520 17.38 -9.01 -30.94
CA PHE A 520 16.25 -9.78 -30.44
C PHE A 520 16.68 -10.73 -29.32
N TRP A 521 17.67 -11.59 -29.58
CA TRP A 521 18.10 -12.56 -28.57
C TRP A 521 18.75 -11.90 -27.36
N GLY A 522 19.42 -10.75 -27.53
CA GLY A 522 19.90 -9.94 -26.42
C GLY A 522 18.79 -9.45 -25.49
N ALA A 523 17.72 -8.87 -26.05
CA ALA A 523 16.56 -8.41 -25.28
C ALA A 523 15.76 -9.56 -24.66
N PHE A 524 15.56 -10.65 -25.40
CA PHE A 524 14.96 -11.88 -24.88
C PHE A 524 15.80 -12.46 -23.73
N GLY A 525 17.13 -12.48 -23.86
CA GLY A 525 18.05 -12.90 -22.80
C GLY A 525 17.97 -12.05 -21.54
N PHE A 526 17.78 -10.73 -21.67
CA PHE A 526 17.55 -9.84 -20.52
C PHE A 526 16.26 -10.23 -19.76
N TYR A 527 15.12 -10.39 -20.44
CA TYR A 527 13.87 -10.78 -19.79
C TYR A 527 13.92 -12.24 -19.28
N ALA A 528 14.67 -13.13 -19.94
CA ALA A 528 14.90 -14.51 -19.49
C ALA A 528 15.73 -14.58 -18.20
N ILE A 529 16.81 -13.78 -18.08
CA ILE A 529 17.59 -13.65 -16.84
C ILE A 529 16.71 -13.05 -15.74
N LEU A 530 15.94 -11.99 -16.01
CA LEU A 530 15.07 -11.38 -15.01
C LEU A 530 13.98 -12.34 -14.52
N THR A 531 13.42 -13.17 -15.41
CA THR A 531 12.50 -14.26 -15.07
C THR A 531 13.16 -15.28 -14.14
N LEU A 532 14.40 -15.70 -14.44
CA LEU A 532 15.16 -16.62 -13.59
C LEU A 532 15.47 -15.99 -12.23
N VAL A 533 15.80 -14.69 -12.17
CA VAL A 533 16.08 -13.98 -10.91
C VAL A 533 14.86 -13.98 -9.99
N TYR A 534 13.66 -13.63 -10.50
CA TYR A 534 12.43 -13.75 -9.71
C TYR A 534 12.18 -15.19 -9.25
N CYS A 535 12.33 -16.17 -10.15
CA CYS A 535 12.16 -17.58 -9.84
C CYS A 535 13.08 -18.05 -8.70
N VAL A 536 14.38 -17.78 -8.79
CA VAL A 536 15.40 -18.18 -7.80
C VAL A 536 15.27 -17.40 -6.48
N ALA A 537 14.77 -16.17 -6.52
CA ALA A 537 14.47 -15.37 -5.33
C ALA A 537 13.18 -15.81 -4.60
N GLY A 538 12.46 -16.83 -5.10
CA GLY A 538 11.18 -17.28 -4.54
C GLY A 538 9.99 -16.35 -4.85
N LEU A 539 10.21 -15.29 -5.61
CA LEU A 539 9.20 -14.27 -5.95
C LEU A 539 8.26 -14.77 -7.07
N SER A 540 7.00 -14.37 -7.02
CA SER A 540 5.94 -14.78 -7.94
C SER A 540 5.92 -13.95 -9.24
N SER A 541 6.38 -12.69 -9.15
CA SER A 541 6.39 -11.64 -10.19
C SER A 541 7.07 -12.04 -11.51
N GLY A 542 7.86 -13.11 -11.52
CA GLY A 542 8.47 -13.68 -12.73
C GLY A 542 7.47 -14.00 -13.84
N PHE A 543 6.17 -14.15 -13.54
CA PHE A 543 5.14 -14.32 -14.56
C PHE A 543 5.08 -13.19 -15.60
N LEU A 544 5.34 -11.93 -15.20
CA LEU A 544 5.26 -10.79 -16.10
C LEU A 544 6.35 -10.87 -17.18
N THR A 545 7.58 -11.20 -16.78
CA THR A 545 8.73 -11.35 -17.70
C THR A 545 8.70 -12.69 -18.45
N PHE A 546 8.12 -13.74 -17.86
CA PHE A 546 7.88 -15.03 -18.52
C PHE A 546 6.87 -14.90 -19.67
N THR A 547 5.67 -14.35 -19.40
CA THR A 547 4.62 -14.16 -20.41
C THR A 547 5.06 -13.20 -21.51
N LEU A 548 5.81 -12.16 -21.16
CA LEU A 548 6.49 -11.29 -22.11
C LEU A 548 7.51 -12.06 -22.98
N SER A 549 8.38 -12.87 -22.39
CA SER A 549 9.39 -13.66 -23.13
C SER A 549 8.73 -14.62 -24.13
N ALA A 550 7.66 -15.30 -23.72
CA ALA A 550 6.89 -16.17 -24.62
C ALA A 550 6.26 -15.39 -25.78
N SER A 551 5.70 -14.21 -25.51
CA SER A 551 5.11 -13.33 -26.52
C SER A 551 6.16 -12.79 -27.51
N MET A 552 7.35 -12.42 -27.01
CA MET A 552 8.52 -12.01 -27.81
C MET A 552 9.02 -13.13 -28.72
N LEU A 553 9.06 -14.38 -28.24
CA LEU A 553 9.48 -15.53 -29.06
C LEU A 553 8.51 -15.77 -30.23
N LEU A 554 7.19 -15.70 -29.97
CA LEU A 554 6.18 -15.83 -31.02
C LEU A 554 6.26 -14.67 -32.04
N ALA A 555 6.44 -13.43 -31.56
CA ALA A 555 6.68 -12.26 -32.40
C ALA A 555 7.90 -12.41 -33.33
N TRP A 556 9.01 -12.92 -32.80
CA TRP A 556 10.23 -13.18 -33.57
C TRP A 556 10.04 -14.28 -34.63
N ILE A 557 9.30 -15.34 -34.33
CA ILE A 557 8.98 -16.41 -35.29
C ILE A 557 8.17 -15.84 -36.46
N LEU A 558 7.10 -15.07 -36.20
CA LEU A 558 6.30 -14.46 -37.26
C LEU A 558 7.11 -13.45 -38.10
N PHE A 559 7.89 -12.59 -37.45
CA PHE A 559 8.81 -11.66 -38.12
C PHE A 559 9.79 -12.40 -39.04
N SER A 560 10.43 -13.46 -38.54
CA SER A 560 11.43 -14.26 -39.27
C SER A 560 10.84 -15.02 -40.46
N VAL A 561 9.55 -15.37 -40.43
CA VAL A 561 8.83 -15.95 -41.57
C VAL A 561 8.53 -14.86 -42.61
N ILE A 562 7.98 -13.72 -42.18
CA ILE A 562 7.47 -12.69 -43.09
C ILE A 562 8.59 -11.93 -43.80
N VAL A 563 9.73 -11.69 -43.15
CA VAL A 563 10.92 -11.08 -43.78
C VAL A 563 11.45 -11.89 -44.97
N LYS A 564 11.22 -13.21 -45.03
CA LYS A 564 11.56 -14.03 -46.21
C LYS A 564 10.68 -13.73 -47.43
N SER A 565 9.55 -13.03 -47.24
CA SER A 565 8.53 -12.72 -48.25
C SER A 565 8.34 -11.22 -48.50
N SER A 566 9.07 -10.36 -47.81
CA SER A 566 8.91 -8.90 -47.84
C SER A 566 10.19 -8.21 -47.38
N SER A 567 10.62 -7.18 -48.12
CA SER A 567 11.86 -6.44 -47.81
C SER A 567 11.92 -5.94 -46.35
N ARG A 568 13.11 -6.03 -45.74
CA ARG A 568 13.43 -5.48 -44.41
C ARG A 568 13.17 -3.97 -44.29
N GLN A 569 13.14 -3.27 -45.42
CA GLN A 569 12.84 -1.83 -45.48
C GLN A 569 11.34 -1.51 -45.54
N SER A 570 10.47 -2.52 -45.55
CA SER A 570 9.03 -2.35 -45.36
C SER A 570 8.68 -2.22 -43.87
N LEU A 571 7.63 -1.44 -43.55
CA LEU A 571 7.02 -1.46 -42.21
C LEU A 571 6.23 -2.75 -41.94
N ARG A 572 5.86 -3.54 -42.97
CA ARG A 572 4.99 -4.71 -42.83
C ARG A 572 5.50 -5.77 -41.84
N PRO A 573 6.78 -6.19 -41.86
CA PRO A 573 7.29 -7.15 -40.87
C PRO A 573 7.35 -6.55 -39.46
N THR A 574 7.72 -5.26 -39.35
CA THR A 574 7.72 -4.51 -38.08
C THR A 574 6.34 -4.49 -37.42
N MET A 575 5.27 -4.20 -38.18
CA MET A 575 3.91 -4.21 -37.65
C MET A 575 3.45 -5.61 -37.21
N ILE A 576 3.84 -6.67 -37.92
CA ILE A 576 3.39 -8.04 -37.58
C ILE A 576 4.17 -8.61 -36.37
N TYR A 577 5.38 -8.13 -36.10
CA TYR A 577 6.07 -8.37 -34.82
C TYR A 577 5.29 -7.81 -33.61
N VAL A 578 4.49 -6.74 -33.78
CA VAL A 578 3.66 -6.19 -32.69
C VAL A 578 2.49 -7.13 -32.33
N ILE A 579 1.93 -7.86 -33.29
CA ILE A 579 0.65 -8.57 -33.11
C ILE A 579 0.67 -9.57 -31.93
N PRO A 580 1.68 -10.46 -31.78
CA PRO A 580 1.76 -11.36 -30.61
C PRO A 580 2.10 -10.66 -29.30
N LEU A 581 2.62 -9.42 -29.35
CA LEU A 581 2.92 -8.62 -28.16
C LEU A 581 1.70 -7.86 -27.63
N VAL A 582 0.69 -7.57 -28.46
CA VAL A 582 -0.50 -6.80 -28.03
C VAL A 582 -1.12 -7.33 -26.71
N PRO A 583 -1.30 -8.65 -26.48
CA PRO A 583 -1.88 -9.14 -25.23
C PRO A 583 -1.00 -8.86 -24.00
N CYS A 584 0.33 -9.08 -24.08
CA CYS A 584 1.23 -8.84 -22.94
C CYS A 584 1.50 -7.34 -22.73
N LEU A 585 1.48 -6.53 -23.79
CA LEU A 585 1.63 -5.08 -23.71
C LEU A 585 0.37 -4.41 -23.15
N THR A 586 -0.83 -4.89 -23.49
CA THR A 586 -2.07 -4.43 -22.86
C THR A 586 -2.05 -4.74 -21.35
N TYR A 587 -1.55 -5.91 -20.97
CA TYR A 587 -1.37 -6.27 -19.56
C TYR A 587 -0.28 -5.43 -18.85
N ALA A 588 0.83 -5.11 -19.52
CA ALA A 588 1.85 -4.22 -18.97
C ALA A 588 1.32 -2.77 -18.76
N VAL A 589 0.45 -2.30 -19.65
CA VAL A 589 -0.26 -1.01 -19.50
C VAL A 589 -1.30 -1.08 -18.38
N TYR A 590 -2.00 -2.20 -18.21
CA TYR A 590 -2.94 -2.44 -17.10
C TYR A 590 -2.23 -2.42 -15.75
N TYR A 591 -1.31 -3.35 -15.52
CA TYR A 591 -0.59 -3.50 -14.26
C TYR A 591 0.31 -2.28 -13.96
N GLY A 592 1.04 -1.79 -14.96
CA GLY A 592 1.91 -0.63 -14.81
C GLY A 592 1.15 0.69 -14.64
N GLY A 593 -0.01 0.85 -15.29
CA GLY A 593 -0.89 2.01 -15.12
C GLY A 593 -1.55 2.01 -13.74
N PHE A 594 -2.03 0.85 -13.28
CA PHE A 594 -2.56 0.66 -11.92
C PHE A 594 -1.50 0.96 -10.85
N LEU A 595 -0.29 0.39 -10.99
CA LEU A 595 0.84 0.64 -10.09
C LEU A 595 1.19 2.13 -10.02
N LEU A 596 1.22 2.82 -11.17
CA LEU A 596 1.51 4.26 -11.21
C LEU A 596 0.40 5.12 -10.60
N GLN A 597 -0.87 4.75 -10.78
CA GLN A 597 -1.99 5.47 -10.17
C GLN A 597 -1.98 5.32 -8.65
N PHE A 598 -1.87 4.10 -8.14
CA PHE A 598 -1.71 3.82 -6.70
C PHE A 598 -0.50 4.55 -6.11
N LEU A 599 0.65 4.49 -6.78
CA LEU A 599 1.86 5.20 -6.37
C LEU A 599 1.62 6.71 -6.28
N ILE A 600 1.01 7.33 -7.28
CA ILE A 600 0.73 8.77 -7.32
C ILE A 600 -0.21 9.18 -6.17
N GLU A 601 -1.25 8.38 -5.89
CA GLU A 601 -2.19 8.62 -4.80
C GLU A 601 -1.49 8.57 -3.42
N LYS A 602 -0.60 7.60 -3.19
CA LYS A 602 0.13 7.46 -1.91
C LYS A 602 1.28 8.46 -1.70
N MET A 603 1.70 9.22 -2.71
CA MET A 603 2.74 10.25 -2.56
C MET A 603 2.34 11.39 -1.62
N GLY A 604 1.04 11.59 -1.36
CA GLY A 604 0.55 12.53 -0.35
C GLY A 604 0.82 12.13 1.11
N MET A 605 1.31 10.90 1.35
CA MET A 605 1.62 10.34 2.68
C MET A 605 3.02 9.72 2.77
N MET A 606 3.92 10.09 1.85
CA MET A 606 5.29 9.54 1.76
C MET A 606 6.19 10.03 2.93
N GLY A 607 5.72 10.97 3.74
CA GLY A 607 6.48 11.66 4.76
C GLY A 607 7.24 12.87 4.22
N ALA A 608 7.49 13.83 5.10
CA ALA A 608 8.30 15.00 4.83
C ALA A 608 9.78 14.70 5.14
N ILE A 609 10.54 14.29 4.12
CA ILE A 609 12.00 14.13 4.23
C ILE A 609 12.68 15.52 4.30
N PRO A 610 13.75 15.72 5.10
CA PRO A 610 14.41 17.01 5.23
C PRO A 610 14.92 17.62 3.91
N PRO A 611 14.82 18.95 3.73
CA PRO A 611 15.51 19.67 2.67
C PRO A 611 17.06 19.55 2.79
N PRO A 612 17.81 19.66 1.68
CA PRO A 612 17.33 19.90 0.31
C PRO A 612 16.77 18.64 -0.37
N TYR A 613 17.12 17.44 0.11
CA TYR A 613 16.90 16.19 -0.64
C TYR A 613 15.42 15.79 -0.72
N GLY A 614 14.67 15.89 0.38
CA GLY A 614 13.29 15.42 0.45
C GLY A 614 12.32 16.09 -0.54
N PHE A 615 12.62 17.33 -0.95
CA PHE A 615 11.89 18.05 -1.98
C PHE A 615 11.84 17.30 -3.31
N TYR A 616 12.89 16.55 -3.65
CA TYR A 616 13.00 15.83 -4.93
C TYR A 616 12.41 14.42 -4.90
N VAL A 617 12.23 13.83 -3.71
CA VAL A 617 12.02 12.37 -3.58
C VAL A 617 10.73 11.87 -4.27
N PRO A 618 9.54 12.48 -4.11
CA PRO A 618 8.33 12.00 -4.79
C PRO A 618 8.43 12.05 -6.32
N ASP A 619 8.95 13.17 -6.85
CA ASP A 619 9.19 13.38 -8.28
C ASP A 619 10.22 12.38 -8.83
N ILE A 620 11.29 12.07 -8.08
CA ILE A 620 12.27 11.02 -8.41
C ILE A 620 11.59 9.64 -8.45
N ILE A 621 10.78 9.27 -7.45
CA ILE A 621 10.16 7.94 -7.39
C ILE A 621 9.14 7.76 -8.52
N VAL A 622 8.21 8.72 -8.71
CA VAL A 622 7.20 8.62 -9.78
C VAL A 622 7.85 8.61 -11.17
N SER A 623 8.89 9.43 -11.39
CA SER A 623 9.63 9.41 -12.66
C SER A 623 10.41 8.10 -12.87
N ALA A 624 11.04 7.54 -11.84
CA ALA A 624 11.74 6.27 -11.90
C ALA A 624 10.79 5.09 -12.21
N VAL A 625 9.67 4.97 -11.50
CA VAL A 625 8.67 3.91 -11.74
C VAL A 625 8.01 4.09 -13.11
N THR A 626 7.75 5.33 -13.55
CA THR A 626 7.28 5.58 -14.92
C THR A 626 8.31 5.11 -15.96
N GLY A 627 9.60 5.25 -15.66
CA GLY A 627 10.69 4.70 -16.48
C GLY A 627 10.71 3.17 -16.53
N VAL A 628 10.48 2.49 -15.40
CA VAL A 628 10.40 1.03 -15.32
C VAL A 628 9.19 0.51 -16.12
N VAL A 629 8.01 1.08 -15.89
CA VAL A 629 6.77 0.72 -16.61
C VAL A 629 6.90 0.98 -18.11
N THR A 630 7.51 2.11 -18.51
CA THR A 630 7.81 2.39 -19.92
C THR A 630 8.82 1.40 -20.50
N GLY A 631 9.80 0.95 -19.70
CA GLY A 631 10.74 -0.11 -20.07
C GLY A 631 10.08 -1.48 -20.29
N TRP A 632 9.07 -1.83 -19.48
CA TRP A 632 8.25 -3.03 -19.70
C TRP A 632 7.33 -2.91 -20.92
N CYS A 633 6.71 -1.75 -21.12
CA CYS A 633 5.79 -1.52 -22.24
C CYS A 633 6.52 -1.41 -23.59
N VAL A 634 7.57 -0.59 -23.68
CA VAL A 634 8.20 -0.22 -24.96
C VAL A 634 9.45 -1.04 -25.26
N GLY A 635 10.18 -1.49 -24.23
CA GLY A 635 11.38 -2.33 -24.36
C GLY A 635 11.22 -3.53 -25.33
N PRO A 636 10.15 -4.33 -25.26
CA PRO A 636 9.92 -5.47 -26.15
C PRO A 636 9.88 -5.14 -27.65
N LEU A 637 9.52 -3.90 -27.99
CA LEU A 637 9.45 -3.40 -29.36
C LEU A 637 10.82 -3.00 -29.91
N ILE A 638 11.73 -2.54 -29.05
CA ILE A 638 13.03 -1.93 -29.39
C ILE A 638 13.89 -2.79 -30.34
N PRO A 639 14.02 -4.12 -30.20
CA PRO A 639 14.86 -4.92 -31.09
C PRO A 639 14.54 -4.74 -32.58
N ILE A 640 13.27 -4.57 -32.93
CA ILE A 640 12.82 -4.42 -34.32
C ILE A 640 12.53 -2.94 -34.67
N HIS A 641 11.94 -2.18 -33.74
CA HIS A 641 11.42 -0.83 -33.98
C HIS A 641 12.50 0.25 -33.93
N SER A 642 13.61 0.02 -33.22
CA SER A 642 14.71 0.97 -33.06
C SER A 642 15.27 1.49 -34.39
N ARG A 643 15.32 0.66 -35.45
CA ARG A 643 15.77 1.08 -36.80
C ARG A 643 14.96 2.26 -37.37
N TRP A 644 13.70 2.38 -36.95
CA TRP A 644 12.78 3.44 -37.35
C TRP A 644 12.80 4.59 -36.35
N LEU A 645 12.69 4.28 -35.05
CA LEU A 645 12.47 5.27 -33.99
C LEU A 645 13.75 5.98 -33.51
N ALA A 646 14.93 5.37 -33.62
CA ALA A 646 16.20 5.96 -33.17
C ALA A 646 16.79 6.98 -34.18
N LYS A 647 15.94 7.65 -34.97
CA LYS A 647 16.35 8.70 -35.92
C LYS A 647 16.43 10.05 -35.23
N SER A 648 17.44 10.85 -35.56
CA SER A 648 17.66 12.17 -34.95
C SER A 648 16.44 13.09 -34.98
N SER A 649 15.58 12.97 -36.00
CA SER A 649 14.30 13.67 -36.15
C SER A 649 13.27 13.29 -35.07
N VAL A 650 13.13 11.99 -34.79
CA VAL A 650 12.25 11.45 -33.73
C VAL A 650 12.82 11.74 -32.34
N LEU A 651 14.14 11.58 -32.15
CA LEU A 651 14.80 11.87 -30.87
C LEU A 651 14.71 13.36 -30.49
N GLN A 652 14.85 14.27 -31.47
CA GLN A 652 14.63 15.70 -31.26
C GLN A 652 13.15 16.02 -30.96
N PHE A 653 12.19 15.32 -31.59
CA PHE A 653 10.78 15.47 -31.28
C PHE A 653 10.47 15.05 -29.83
N LEU A 654 10.95 13.89 -29.38
CA LEU A 654 10.76 13.42 -28.01
C LEU A 654 11.41 14.35 -26.96
N LEU A 655 12.61 14.87 -27.24
CA LEU A 655 13.28 15.84 -26.38
C LEU A 655 12.52 17.17 -26.30
N ASN A 656 12.05 17.70 -27.43
CA ASN A 656 11.26 18.94 -27.45
C ASN A 656 9.92 18.75 -26.73
N LEU A 657 9.24 17.62 -26.93
CA LEU A 657 8.01 17.26 -26.22
C LEU A 657 8.24 17.19 -24.71
N THR A 658 9.34 16.56 -24.28
CA THR A 658 9.78 16.53 -22.87
C THR A 658 9.90 17.94 -22.31
N VAL A 659 10.71 18.81 -22.93
CA VAL A 659 10.94 20.18 -22.44
C VAL A 659 9.64 21.00 -22.40
N ILE A 660 8.75 20.86 -23.39
CA ILE A 660 7.44 21.53 -23.42
C ILE A 660 6.55 21.03 -22.28
N THR A 661 6.43 19.71 -22.06
CA THR A 661 5.59 19.15 -20.99
C THR A 661 6.11 19.50 -19.59
N LEU A 662 7.44 19.54 -19.37
CA LEU A 662 8.05 20.01 -18.11
C LEU A 662 7.76 21.50 -17.84
N ALA A 663 7.82 22.35 -18.88
CA ALA A 663 7.50 23.77 -18.78
C ALA A 663 6.01 24.02 -18.49
N VAL A 664 5.12 23.29 -19.20
CA VAL A 664 3.66 23.35 -19.02
C VAL A 664 3.25 22.84 -17.63
N SER A 665 3.73 21.66 -17.22
CA SER A 665 3.42 21.09 -15.90
C SER A 665 3.83 22.00 -14.75
N SER A 666 4.94 22.75 -14.88
CA SER A 666 5.44 23.67 -13.85
C SER A 666 4.54 24.91 -13.64
N GLN A 667 3.43 25.04 -14.38
CA GLN A 667 2.38 26.04 -14.14
C GLN A 667 1.21 25.50 -13.31
N PHE A 668 1.12 24.19 -13.07
CA PHE A 668 0.01 23.57 -12.34
C PHE A 668 0.26 23.53 -10.83
N PHE A 669 -0.75 23.93 -10.07
CA PHE A 669 -0.74 23.81 -8.61
C PHE A 669 -0.87 22.32 -8.20
N PRO A 670 -0.08 21.81 -7.23
CA PRO A 670 0.01 20.38 -6.97
C PRO A 670 -1.22 19.74 -6.31
N TYR A 671 -2.10 20.51 -5.65
CA TYR A 671 -3.20 19.99 -4.82
C TYR A 671 -4.59 20.44 -5.29
N SER A 672 -5.62 19.75 -4.83
CA SER A 672 -7.02 20.14 -4.98
C SER A 672 -7.87 19.50 -3.87
N LYS A 673 -9.16 19.81 -3.78
CA LYS A 673 -10.09 19.09 -2.89
C LYS A 673 -10.18 17.58 -3.20
N ASP A 674 -9.85 17.18 -4.43
CA ASP A 674 -9.83 15.78 -4.86
C ASP A 674 -8.44 15.11 -4.74
N ALA A 675 -7.43 15.89 -4.31
CA ALA A 675 -6.07 15.44 -4.03
C ALA A 675 -5.44 16.38 -2.99
N PRO A 676 -5.86 16.30 -1.71
CA PRO A 676 -5.58 17.31 -0.71
C PRO A 676 -4.13 17.27 -0.22
N LYS A 677 -3.59 18.44 0.14
CA LYS A 677 -2.38 18.52 0.97
C LYS A 677 -2.74 18.12 2.39
N ARG A 678 -1.95 17.24 3.00
CA ARG A 678 -2.18 16.77 4.37
C ARG A 678 -1.31 17.55 5.37
N VAL A 679 -1.94 17.98 6.46
CA VAL A 679 -1.34 18.74 7.56
C VAL A 679 -1.73 18.09 8.88
N VAL A 680 -0.78 18.03 9.82
CA VAL A 680 -1.03 17.62 11.20
C VAL A 680 -0.90 18.84 12.10
N LEU A 681 -1.96 19.12 12.88
CA LEU A 681 -2.04 20.22 13.85
C LEU A 681 -2.22 19.63 15.26
N GLN A 682 -1.13 19.57 16.02
CA GLN A 682 -1.18 19.20 17.42
C GLN A 682 -1.32 20.47 18.29
N ASN A 683 -2.32 20.48 19.17
CA ASN A 683 -2.47 21.48 20.22
C ASN A 683 -1.81 20.94 21.51
N THR A 684 -0.55 21.29 21.73
CA THR A 684 0.28 20.74 22.81
C THR A 684 0.10 21.52 24.10
N TYR A 685 -0.15 20.80 25.21
CA TYR A 685 -0.15 21.34 26.56
C TYR A 685 0.93 20.66 27.39
N LEU A 686 1.96 21.40 27.80
CA LEU A 686 2.94 20.93 28.77
C LEU A 686 2.34 21.06 30.17
N THR A 687 2.22 19.96 30.91
CA THR A 687 1.56 19.90 32.22
C THR A 687 2.55 19.63 33.35
N HIS A 688 2.20 20.07 34.56
CA HIS A 688 2.96 19.80 35.78
C HIS A 688 2.02 19.35 36.91
N GLY A 689 1.95 18.04 37.13
CA GLY A 689 0.93 17.43 37.97
C GLY A 689 -0.48 17.60 37.38
N SER A 690 -1.50 17.34 38.20
CA SER A 690 -2.90 17.25 37.77
C SER A 690 -3.59 18.59 37.50
N ASN A 691 -3.05 19.72 37.93
CA ASN A 691 -3.81 20.99 38.01
C ASN A 691 -3.13 22.20 37.34
N GLN A 692 -2.02 22.00 36.60
CA GLN A 692 -1.24 23.11 36.04
C GLN A 692 -0.79 22.83 34.61
N VAL A 693 -1.10 23.77 33.71
CA VAL A 693 -0.45 23.91 32.41
C VAL A 693 0.72 24.90 32.54
N VAL A 694 1.89 24.49 32.08
CA VAL A 694 3.14 25.26 32.08
C VAL A 694 3.31 26.01 30.76
N GLU A 695 2.98 25.36 29.64
CA GLU A 695 3.09 25.91 28.28
C GLU A 695 1.93 25.39 27.41
N ALA A 696 1.50 26.19 26.44
CA ALA A 696 0.58 25.77 25.39
C ALA A 696 1.14 26.17 24.02
N SER A 697 1.08 25.29 23.02
CA SER A 697 1.56 25.56 21.66
C SER A 697 0.73 24.89 20.57
N TYR A 698 0.71 25.52 19.40
CA TYR A 698 0.28 24.88 18.15
C TYR A 698 1.50 24.36 17.41
N ASP A 699 1.59 23.03 17.30
CA ASP A 699 2.69 22.31 16.67
C ASP A 699 2.22 21.73 15.34
N PHE A 700 2.77 22.24 14.24
CA PHE A 700 2.40 21.86 12.88
C PHE A 700 3.42 20.93 12.24
N SER A 701 2.93 19.97 11.45
CA SER A 701 3.76 19.21 10.51
C SER A 701 3.01 18.88 9.21
N VAL A 702 3.73 18.30 8.25
CA VAL A 702 3.23 17.86 6.94
C VAL A 702 3.76 16.46 6.62
N VAL A 703 3.00 15.70 5.85
CA VAL A 703 3.33 14.30 5.48
C VAL A 703 3.69 14.11 3.99
N ASP A 704 4.05 15.21 3.31
CA ASP A 704 4.54 15.24 1.93
C ASP A 704 5.73 16.21 1.75
N SER A 705 6.31 16.26 0.55
CA SER A 705 7.53 17.03 0.25
C SER A 705 7.39 18.57 0.20
N ASN A 706 6.17 19.11 0.10
CA ASN A 706 5.95 20.56 0.12
C ASN A 706 5.79 21.03 1.58
N ASN A 707 6.79 21.78 2.05
CA ASN A 707 6.96 22.15 3.46
C ASN A 707 5.95 23.21 3.98
N LEU A 708 5.99 23.50 5.29
CA LEU A 708 5.17 24.54 5.92
C LEU A 708 5.33 25.95 5.29
N PRO A 709 6.52 26.40 4.85
CA PRO A 709 6.68 27.60 4.03
C PRO A 709 5.80 27.64 2.76
N PHE A 710 5.70 26.52 2.03
CA PHE A 710 4.78 26.41 0.89
C PHE A 710 3.33 26.56 1.35
N LEU A 711 2.95 25.86 2.43
CA LEU A 711 1.60 25.88 2.99
C LEU A 711 1.16 27.31 3.37
N PHE A 712 1.97 28.03 4.14
CA PHE A 712 1.64 29.40 4.57
C PHE A 712 1.67 30.40 3.40
N LYS A 713 2.54 30.23 2.41
CA LYS A 713 2.56 31.06 1.19
C LYS A 713 1.22 31.00 0.42
N TYR A 714 0.58 29.83 0.40
CA TYR A 714 -0.69 29.62 -0.31
C TYR A 714 -1.93 29.57 0.61
N SER A 715 -1.75 29.71 1.93
CA SER A 715 -2.81 29.83 2.94
C SER A 715 -2.61 31.11 3.77
N PRO A 716 -2.92 32.29 3.19
CA PRO A 716 -2.62 33.58 3.82
C PRO A 716 -3.46 33.87 5.06
N GLU A 717 -4.63 33.23 5.23
CA GLU A 717 -5.49 33.42 6.40
C GLU A 717 -4.92 32.69 7.63
N VAL A 718 -4.47 31.45 7.47
CA VAL A 718 -3.72 30.71 8.50
C VAL A 718 -2.41 31.43 8.83
N ALA A 719 -1.66 31.87 7.80
CA ALA A 719 -0.41 32.61 8.01
C ALA A 719 -0.64 33.89 8.83
N LYS A 720 -1.73 34.62 8.56
CA LYS A 720 -2.11 35.82 9.30
C LYS A 720 -2.50 35.52 10.76
N GLU A 721 -3.31 34.50 11.02
CA GLU A 721 -3.70 34.11 12.39
C GLU A 721 -2.49 33.66 13.23
N LEU A 722 -1.51 32.99 12.60
CA LEU A 722 -0.23 32.59 13.22
C LEU A 722 0.84 33.70 13.23
N ASN A 723 0.52 34.92 12.75
CA ASN A 723 1.44 36.06 12.63
C ASN A 723 2.70 35.80 11.75
N VAL A 724 2.61 34.88 10.79
CA VAL A 724 3.64 34.59 9.77
C VAL A 724 3.64 35.70 8.71
N GLY A 725 4.31 36.82 9.02
CA GLY A 725 4.48 37.97 8.14
C GLY A 725 5.78 37.95 7.30
N PRO A 726 6.05 39.00 6.51
CA PRO A 726 7.28 39.10 5.70
C PRO A 726 8.58 39.06 6.52
N ASP A 727 8.53 39.49 7.77
CA ASP A 727 9.66 39.51 8.71
C ASP A 727 9.86 38.16 9.44
N PHE A 728 8.99 37.16 9.20
CA PHE A 728 9.08 35.84 9.83
C PHE A 728 10.22 35.01 9.23
N SER A 729 11.38 35.06 9.87
CA SER A 729 12.53 34.23 9.50
C SER A 729 12.36 32.79 9.98
N LEU A 730 12.24 31.84 9.05
CA LEU A 730 12.28 30.40 9.33
C LEU A 730 13.60 29.90 9.94
N VAL A 731 14.66 30.69 9.92
CA VAL A 731 15.93 30.40 10.61
C VAL A 731 15.86 30.80 12.09
N ALA A 732 14.88 31.62 12.47
CA ALA A 732 14.62 32.06 13.85
C ALA A 732 13.23 31.61 14.37
N ALA A 733 12.55 30.73 13.63
CA ALA A 733 11.28 30.13 14.05
C ALA A 733 11.53 28.92 14.96
N ASP A 734 10.70 28.74 15.98
CA ASP A 734 10.80 27.60 16.88
C ASP A 734 10.48 26.29 16.14
N LEU A 735 11.51 25.48 15.93
CA LEU A 735 11.37 24.13 15.40
C LEU A 735 10.70 23.24 16.45
N SER A 736 9.60 22.58 16.10
CA SER A 736 8.99 21.58 16.98
C SER A 736 9.79 20.27 16.86
N PRO A 737 10.45 19.78 17.93
CA PRO A 737 11.24 18.56 17.85
C PRO A 737 10.33 17.32 17.69
N LYS A 738 10.77 16.27 17.00
CA LYS A 738 9.95 15.06 16.73
C LYS A 738 9.25 14.50 17.98
N LYS A 739 9.92 14.53 19.14
CA LYS A 739 9.39 14.08 20.44
C LYS A 739 8.10 14.79 20.88
N THR A 740 7.78 15.97 20.36
CA THR A 740 6.50 16.65 20.62
C THR A 740 5.33 15.82 20.10
N PHE A 741 5.51 15.14 18.96
CA PHE A 741 4.50 14.29 18.32
C PHE A 741 4.50 12.85 18.88
N MET A 742 4.91 12.65 20.13
CA MET A 742 5.00 11.32 20.75
C MET A 742 3.64 10.60 20.83
N GLY A 743 2.53 11.33 20.92
CA GLY A 743 1.17 10.76 20.93
C GLY A 743 0.81 9.92 19.70
N ILE A 744 1.54 10.08 18.58
CA ILE A 744 1.35 9.32 17.34
C ILE A 744 2.58 8.45 16.98
N PHE A 745 3.51 8.20 17.91
CA PHE A 745 4.68 7.35 17.64
C PHE A 745 4.26 5.95 17.15
N PRO A 746 4.91 5.35 16.13
CA PRO A 746 6.10 5.84 15.41
C PRO A 746 5.81 6.71 14.16
N VAL A 747 4.56 7.02 13.83
CA VAL A 747 4.17 7.83 12.65
C VAL A 747 4.87 9.21 12.66
N SER A 748 5.20 9.75 13.83
CA SER A 748 6.01 10.95 14.01
C SER A 748 7.41 10.92 13.38
N PHE A 749 7.93 9.76 12.95
CA PHE A 749 9.22 9.65 12.25
C PHE A 749 9.15 10.03 10.76
N LEU A 750 7.94 10.11 10.19
CA LEU A 750 7.68 10.64 8.85
C LEU A 750 7.78 12.18 8.78
N PHE A 751 7.90 12.86 9.92
CA PHE A 751 7.78 14.31 10.03
C PHE A 751 9.16 14.97 10.02
N SER A 752 9.32 16.05 9.26
CA SER A 752 10.45 16.97 9.41
C SER A 752 10.08 18.40 9.06
N GLY A 753 10.87 19.36 9.55
CA GLY A 753 10.59 20.79 9.38
C GLY A 753 9.34 21.27 10.12
N SER A 754 8.88 20.52 11.14
CA SER A 754 7.76 20.88 12.01
C SER A 754 8.03 22.20 12.74
N LEU A 755 6.99 23.03 12.91
CA LEU A 755 7.08 24.36 13.52
C LEU A 755 6.15 24.48 14.72
N LYS A 756 6.62 25.16 15.76
CA LYS A 756 5.89 25.46 16.99
C LYS A 756 5.48 26.94 17.00
N PHE A 757 4.24 27.22 17.40
CA PHE A 757 3.69 28.56 17.57
C PHE A 757 3.05 28.71 18.96
N PRO A 758 2.98 29.92 19.54
CA PRO A 758 2.33 30.14 20.83
C PRO A 758 0.84 29.76 20.80
N GLY A 759 0.44 28.90 21.74
CA GLY A 759 -0.96 28.49 21.96
C GLY A 759 -1.61 29.28 23.10
N ARG A 760 -2.82 28.89 23.49
CA ARG A 760 -3.58 29.50 24.60
C ARG A 760 -3.93 28.48 25.67
N SER A 761 -3.57 28.78 26.92
CA SER A 761 -3.76 27.90 28.08
C SER A 761 -4.96 28.24 28.97
N GLU A 762 -5.47 29.49 28.91
CA GLU A 762 -6.52 29.97 29.81
C GLU A 762 -7.86 29.23 29.68
N GLU A 763 -8.10 28.58 28.54
CA GLU A 763 -9.36 27.90 28.23
C GLU A 763 -9.39 26.42 28.64
N ILE A 764 -8.25 25.72 28.59
CA ILE A 764 -8.24 24.27 28.80
C ILE A 764 -8.58 23.89 30.25
N MET A 765 -8.16 24.71 31.21
CA MET A 765 -8.51 24.56 32.64
C MET A 765 -9.97 24.93 32.98
N LYS A 766 -10.75 25.45 32.01
CA LYS A 766 -12.21 25.60 32.15
C LYS A 766 -12.95 24.30 31.78
N ASN A 767 -12.37 23.52 30.87
CA ASN A 767 -12.96 22.29 30.34
C ASN A 767 -12.55 21.07 31.17
N TYR A 768 -11.31 21.03 31.65
CA TYR A 768 -10.77 19.91 32.41
C TYR A 768 -10.40 20.29 33.85
N GLN A 769 -11.06 19.65 34.82
CA GLN A 769 -10.82 19.85 36.25
C GLN A 769 -9.51 19.19 36.71
N TYR A 770 -9.17 18.04 36.13
CA TYR A 770 -7.93 17.32 36.36
C TYR A 770 -7.28 16.94 35.03
N LEU A 771 -5.98 17.18 34.92
CA LEU A 771 -5.14 16.82 33.77
C LEU A 771 -4.51 15.43 33.97
N PRO A 772 -4.10 14.76 32.88
CA PRO A 772 -3.33 13.53 32.98
C PRO A 772 -2.05 13.73 33.79
N HIS A 773 -1.77 12.78 34.67
CA HIS A 773 -0.57 12.81 35.51
C HIS A 773 -0.15 11.41 35.95
N LEU A 774 1.16 11.24 36.09
CA LEU A 774 1.78 10.04 36.63
C LEU A 774 2.11 10.25 38.11
N SER A 775 1.90 9.21 38.93
CA SER A 775 2.23 9.19 40.35
C SER A 775 2.89 7.86 40.73
N ALA A 776 3.60 7.82 41.87
CA ALA A 776 4.26 6.61 42.38
C ALA A 776 3.60 6.14 43.68
N SER A 777 3.22 4.86 43.75
CA SER A 777 2.53 4.29 44.92
C SER A 777 3.53 3.77 45.96
N ASN A 778 3.93 4.63 46.89
CA ASN A 778 4.86 4.37 48.00
C ASN A 778 6.31 4.04 47.59
N THR A 779 7.16 3.80 48.59
CA THR A 779 8.61 3.67 48.50
C THR A 779 9.05 2.54 47.54
N PRO A 780 10.06 2.75 46.67
CA PRO A 780 10.56 1.71 45.77
C PRO A 780 10.97 0.44 46.51
N THR A 781 10.57 -0.72 45.98
CA THR A 781 10.89 -2.03 46.57
C THR A 781 12.18 -2.56 45.97
N ILE A 782 13.19 -2.83 46.80
CA ILE A 782 14.44 -3.45 46.36
C ILE A 782 14.24 -4.96 46.27
N VAL A 783 14.47 -5.54 45.08
CA VAL A 783 14.27 -6.97 44.80
C VAL A 783 15.53 -7.52 44.15
N LYS A 784 16.35 -8.28 44.92
CA LYS A 784 17.58 -8.92 44.44
C LYS A 784 18.47 -7.97 43.60
N GLU A 785 18.89 -6.87 44.21
CA GLU A 785 19.72 -5.81 43.60
C GLU A 785 19.02 -4.93 42.54
N SER A 786 17.83 -5.30 42.04
CA SER A 786 16.98 -4.42 41.24
C SER A 786 16.13 -3.47 42.11
N ARG A 787 15.69 -2.36 41.52
CA ARG A 787 14.79 -1.36 42.12
C ARG A 787 13.46 -1.33 41.38
N ARG A 788 12.37 -1.77 42.01
CA ARG A 788 11.03 -1.73 41.43
C ARG A 788 10.24 -0.50 41.90
N VAL A 789 9.76 0.28 40.94
CA VAL A 789 8.88 1.45 41.13
C VAL A 789 7.47 1.05 40.68
N TYR A 790 6.48 1.28 41.55
CA TYR A 790 5.06 1.10 41.23
C TYR A 790 4.45 2.45 40.85
N LEU A 791 3.78 2.50 39.70
CA LEU A 791 3.31 3.72 39.06
C LEU A 791 1.82 3.64 38.75
N GLU A 792 1.16 4.80 38.86
CA GLU A 792 -0.25 4.99 38.55
C GLU A 792 -0.40 6.22 37.65
N LEU A 793 -0.78 5.98 36.40
CA LEU A 793 -1.13 7.02 35.42
C LEU A 793 -2.64 7.26 35.46
N SER A 794 -3.03 8.46 35.89
CA SER A 794 -4.40 8.94 35.70
C SER A 794 -4.53 9.70 34.39
N LEU A 795 -5.64 9.49 33.70
CA LEU A 795 -6.03 10.25 32.50
C LEU A 795 -6.80 11.55 32.85
N GLY A 796 -7.04 11.81 34.14
CA GLY A 796 -7.70 13.02 34.60
C GLY A 796 -9.18 13.08 34.20
N SER A 797 -9.61 14.23 33.69
CA SER A 797 -10.98 14.52 33.25
C SER A 797 -11.17 14.47 31.73
N LEU A 798 -10.24 13.87 30.98
CA LEU A 798 -10.32 13.76 29.53
C LEU A 798 -11.38 12.72 29.10
N GLU A 799 -12.23 13.07 28.14
CA GLU A 799 -13.36 12.21 27.74
C GLU A 799 -13.14 11.46 26.40
N GLU A 800 -12.34 12.00 25.47
CA GLU A 800 -12.12 11.42 24.13
C GLU A 800 -10.65 11.05 23.88
N VAL A 801 -10.01 10.47 24.90
CA VAL A 801 -8.63 9.95 24.83
C VAL A 801 -8.55 8.82 23.81
N TRP A 802 -7.73 9.03 22.76
CA TRP A 802 -7.42 8.00 21.76
C TRP A 802 -6.32 7.06 22.25
N VAL A 803 -5.24 7.63 22.82
CA VAL A 803 -4.09 6.87 23.33
C VAL A 803 -3.28 7.68 24.36
N ALA A 804 -2.66 6.98 25.31
CA ALA A 804 -1.57 7.51 26.13
C ALA A 804 -0.25 6.81 25.73
N VAL A 805 0.81 7.58 25.53
CA VAL A 805 2.14 7.06 25.17
C VAL A 805 3.12 7.35 26.29
N LEU A 806 3.84 6.32 26.70
CA LEU A 806 4.92 6.35 27.68
C LEU A 806 6.24 6.14 26.95
N ASN A 807 7.22 7.01 27.19
CA ASN A 807 8.59 6.84 26.75
C ASN A 807 9.52 6.78 27.97
N ILE A 808 10.14 5.63 28.18
CA ILE A 808 10.87 5.28 29.40
C ILE A 808 12.37 5.24 29.11
N THR A 809 13.14 6.05 29.83
CA THR A 809 14.60 6.18 29.67
C THR A 809 15.28 5.87 31.00
N GLY A 810 16.36 5.10 30.96
CA GLY A 810 17.16 4.74 32.15
C GLY A 810 17.50 3.25 32.19
N PRO A 811 17.92 2.73 33.36
CA PRO A 811 18.39 1.34 33.54
C PRO A 811 17.25 0.30 33.57
N LEU A 812 16.22 0.42 32.72
CA LEU A 812 15.05 -0.47 32.74
C LEU A 812 15.43 -1.91 32.35
N SER A 813 15.13 -2.85 33.24
CA SER A 813 15.40 -4.29 33.10
C SER A 813 14.15 -5.18 33.10
N GLY A 814 12.98 -4.62 33.43
CA GLY A 814 11.70 -5.31 33.37
C GLY A 814 10.51 -4.39 33.65
N TRP A 815 9.30 -4.86 33.34
CA TRP A 815 8.06 -4.10 33.57
C TRP A 815 6.83 -5.01 33.61
N SER A 816 5.65 -4.45 33.88
CA SER A 816 4.37 -5.18 33.86
C SER A 816 3.65 -5.25 32.50
N PHE A 817 4.18 -4.63 31.44
CA PHE A 817 3.55 -4.61 30.11
C PHE A 817 3.99 -5.80 29.22
N ALA A 818 3.26 -6.02 28.13
CA ALA A 818 3.63 -6.90 27.00
C ALA A 818 4.18 -8.30 27.41
N ASP A 819 3.34 -9.08 28.11
CA ASP A 819 3.68 -10.41 28.64
C ASP A 819 4.99 -10.40 29.50
N GLN A 820 5.29 -9.26 30.16
CA GLN A 820 6.51 -8.92 30.93
C GLN A 820 7.82 -8.92 30.14
N SER A 821 7.73 -8.88 28.80
CA SER A 821 8.89 -8.78 27.91
C SER A 821 9.14 -7.33 27.46
N LEU A 822 10.41 -6.89 27.49
CA LEU A 822 10.81 -5.59 26.97
C LEU A 822 10.93 -5.64 25.42
N PRO A 823 10.54 -4.56 24.71
CA PRO A 823 10.80 -4.40 23.28
C PRO A 823 12.30 -4.09 23.04
N ALA A 824 12.70 -3.95 21.78
CA ALA A 824 14.00 -3.36 21.46
C ALA A 824 14.02 -1.86 21.85
N THR A 825 15.21 -1.31 22.08
CA THR A 825 15.35 0.09 22.51
C THR A 825 15.36 1.07 21.35
N GLU A 826 14.57 2.13 21.50
CA GLU A 826 14.43 3.23 20.56
C GLU A 826 15.41 4.37 20.89
N VAL A 827 16.01 4.95 19.85
CA VAL A 827 17.07 5.98 19.96
C VAL A 827 16.67 7.21 19.14
N ALA A 828 16.05 8.20 19.80
CA ALA A 828 15.61 9.43 19.16
C ALA A 828 16.80 10.37 18.87
N ASP A 829 17.22 10.46 17.60
CA ASP A 829 18.19 11.44 17.06
C ASP A 829 19.50 11.58 17.88
N GLY A 830 20.00 10.46 18.45
CA GLY A 830 21.23 10.42 19.25
C GLY A 830 21.04 10.63 20.77
N GLY A 831 19.80 10.69 21.24
CA GLY A 831 19.47 10.63 22.67
C GLY A 831 19.78 9.26 23.31
N PRO A 832 19.55 9.12 24.63
CA PRO A 832 19.70 7.84 25.32
C PRO A 832 18.70 6.78 24.79
N PRO A 833 19.06 5.48 24.85
CA PRO A 833 18.13 4.40 24.49
C PRO A 833 16.93 4.37 25.43
N SER A 834 15.77 4.05 24.87
CA SER A 834 14.48 4.20 25.53
C SER A 834 13.48 3.11 25.13
N TYR A 835 12.44 2.89 25.93
CA TYR A 835 11.40 1.89 25.69
C TYR A 835 10.03 2.57 25.60
N ILE A 836 9.27 2.28 24.53
CA ILE A 836 8.02 2.98 24.24
C ILE A 836 6.82 2.04 24.38
N CYS A 837 5.84 2.47 25.18
CA CYS A 837 4.58 1.77 25.41
C CYS A 837 3.40 2.67 25.05
N ARG A 838 2.45 2.16 24.25
CA ARG A 838 1.16 2.80 23.95
C ARG A 838 0.05 2.10 24.74
N LEU A 839 -0.77 2.90 25.39
CA LEU A 839 -1.87 2.49 26.26
C LEU A 839 -3.21 3.02 25.74
N SER A 840 -4.16 2.13 25.47
CA SER A 840 -5.44 2.48 24.85
C SER A 840 -6.66 1.84 25.53
N GLY A 841 -7.83 2.42 25.27
CA GLY A 841 -9.11 1.86 25.67
C GLY A 841 -9.65 2.36 27.02
N SER A 842 -10.97 2.56 27.03
CA SER A 842 -11.69 3.25 28.12
C SER A 842 -11.79 2.45 29.43
N SER A 843 -11.62 3.13 30.57
CA SER A 843 -11.99 2.64 31.90
C SER A 843 -12.08 3.80 32.89
N SER A 844 -12.87 3.64 33.95
CA SER A 844 -12.90 4.53 35.13
C SER A 844 -11.69 4.35 36.06
N GLU A 845 -10.89 3.30 35.85
CA GLU A 845 -9.70 3.02 36.66
C GLU A 845 -8.44 3.64 36.05
N ASN A 846 -7.53 4.14 36.88
CA ASN A 846 -6.21 4.58 36.45
C ASN A 846 -5.37 3.40 35.93
N TRP A 847 -4.35 3.68 35.11
CA TRP A 847 -3.42 2.66 34.64
C TRP A 847 -2.37 2.39 35.73
N THR A 848 -2.47 1.24 36.41
CA THR A 848 -1.49 0.79 37.40
C THR A 848 -0.47 -0.16 36.76
N PHE A 849 0.82 0.11 36.97
CA PHE A 849 1.92 -0.66 36.39
C PHE A 849 3.17 -0.63 37.27
N TRP A 850 4.18 -1.44 36.94
CA TRP A 850 5.49 -1.35 37.58
C TRP A 850 6.62 -1.36 36.56
N LEU A 851 7.70 -0.64 36.90
CA LEU A 851 8.97 -0.59 36.19
C LEU A 851 10.07 -1.11 37.13
N GLU A 852 11.01 -1.88 36.58
CA GLU A 852 12.13 -2.45 37.34
C GLU A 852 13.45 -1.98 36.73
N ALA A 853 14.28 -1.37 37.56
CA ALA A 853 15.60 -0.86 37.20
C ALA A 853 16.72 -1.80 37.68
N SER A 854 17.72 -2.03 36.85
CA SER A 854 18.93 -2.81 37.19
C SER A 854 20.00 -2.02 37.96
N SER A 855 19.77 -0.74 38.24
CA SER A 855 20.68 0.12 39.01
C SER A 855 19.92 1.11 39.89
N SER A 856 20.65 1.87 40.70
CA SER A 856 20.12 2.99 41.48
C SER A 856 20.02 4.29 40.67
N GLU A 857 20.25 4.28 39.36
CA GLU A 857 20.10 5.45 38.51
C GLU A 857 18.61 5.76 38.26
N ASP A 858 18.33 7.02 37.96
CA ASP A 858 16.99 7.55 37.76
C ASP A 858 16.26 6.86 36.59
N LEU A 859 14.98 6.53 36.80
CA LEU A 859 14.05 6.18 35.72
C LEU A 859 13.29 7.43 35.30
N ARG A 860 13.53 7.92 34.08
CA ARG A 860 12.74 8.99 33.46
C ARG A 860 11.56 8.37 32.70
N VAL A 861 10.36 8.92 32.93
CA VAL A 861 9.16 8.60 32.15
C VAL A 861 8.61 9.90 31.57
N ASP A 862 8.69 10.02 30.25
CA ASP A 862 7.95 11.03 29.49
C ASP A 862 6.57 10.47 29.13
N VAL A 863 5.53 11.27 29.30
CA VAL A 863 4.12 10.92 29.07
C VAL A 863 3.54 11.88 28.03
N ALA A 864 2.76 11.36 27.09
CA ALA A 864 1.89 12.14 26.21
C ALA A 864 0.52 11.47 26.11
N VAL A 865 -0.56 12.18 26.45
CA VAL A 865 -1.93 11.70 26.29
C VAL A 865 -2.61 12.47 25.17
N LEU A 866 -3.00 11.75 24.12
CA LEU A 866 -3.66 12.31 22.94
C LEU A 866 -5.18 12.29 23.16
N ASP A 867 -5.74 13.49 23.19
CA ASP A 867 -7.16 13.78 23.38
C ASP A 867 -7.73 14.38 22.09
N GLN A 868 -8.86 13.87 21.65
CA GLN A 868 -9.44 14.27 20.36
C GLN A 868 -10.20 15.58 20.43
N TYR A 869 -10.60 15.97 21.63
CA TYR A 869 -11.28 17.24 21.87
C TYR A 869 -10.36 18.43 21.53
N MET A 870 -10.91 19.41 20.81
CA MET A 870 -10.26 20.66 20.46
C MET A 870 -11.00 21.84 21.11
N ILE A 871 -10.26 22.78 21.71
CA ILE A 871 -10.83 24.07 22.15
C ILE A 871 -11.23 24.94 20.96
N ASP A 872 -12.12 25.92 21.17
CA ASP A 872 -12.75 26.66 20.06
C ASP A 872 -11.77 27.55 19.28
N ASP A 873 -10.72 28.09 19.91
CA ASP A 873 -9.61 28.75 19.20
C ASP A 873 -8.87 27.80 18.24
N ALA A 874 -8.67 26.53 18.64
CA ALA A 874 -8.04 25.52 17.80
C ALA A 874 -8.98 25.05 16.66
N LYS A 875 -10.29 24.94 16.94
CA LYS A 875 -11.32 24.69 15.91
C LYS A 875 -11.35 25.83 14.89
N LYS A 876 -11.32 27.09 15.35
CA LYS A 876 -11.23 28.29 14.51
C LYS A 876 -9.98 28.24 13.62
N LEU A 877 -8.81 27.97 14.19
CA LEU A 877 -7.54 27.86 13.45
C LEU A 877 -7.60 26.77 12.37
N LYS A 878 -8.19 25.60 12.68
CA LYS A 878 -8.46 24.55 11.68
C LYS A 878 -9.41 25.01 10.57
N SER A 879 -10.43 25.82 10.88
CA SER A 879 -11.39 26.33 9.88
C SER A 879 -10.85 27.39 8.91
N LEU A 880 -9.66 27.94 9.15
CA LEU A 880 -9.00 28.90 8.24
C LEU A 880 -8.22 28.22 7.10
N PHE A 881 -8.11 26.89 7.10
CA PHE A 881 -7.44 26.16 6.02
C PHE A 881 -8.34 26.06 4.77
N PRO A 882 -7.77 26.25 3.56
CA PRO A 882 -8.52 26.15 2.31
C PRO A 882 -8.85 24.69 1.97
N ASP A 883 -9.84 24.49 1.10
CA ASP A 883 -10.43 23.19 0.74
C ASP A 883 -9.48 22.19 0.02
N TRP A 884 -8.35 22.67 -0.50
CA TRP A 884 -7.27 21.81 -1.00
C TRP A 884 -6.33 21.29 0.09
N VAL A 885 -6.57 21.64 1.36
CA VAL A 885 -5.87 21.12 2.54
C VAL A 885 -6.82 20.26 3.37
N ASP A 886 -6.32 19.12 3.84
CA ASP A 886 -6.90 18.38 4.95
C ASP A 886 -6.03 18.54 6.20
N VAL A 887 -6.68 18.62 7.37
CA VAL A 887 -6.02 18.89 8.66
C VAL A 887 -6.45 17.85 9.70
N VAL A 888 -5.61 16.84 9.91
CA VAL A 888 -5.69 15.99 11.11
C VAL A 888 -5.31 16.85 12.31
N ALA A 889 -6.18 16.94 13.32
CA ALA A 889 -5.97 17.83 14.45
C ALA A 889 -6.49 17.23 15.75
N TYR A 890 -5.74 17.44 16.84
CA TYR A 890 -5.98 16.85 18.15
C TYR A 890 -5.24 17.66 19.25
N SER A 891 -5.58 17.42 20.52
CA SER A 891 -4.87 17.94 21.69
C SER A 891 -3.90 16.90 22.27
N SER A 892 -2.78 17.35 22.85
CA SER A 892 -1.75 16.47 23.42
C SER A 892 -1.27 17.00 24.77
N PHE A 893 -1.53 16.25 25.84
CA PHE A 893 -1.12 16.60 27.20
C PHE A 893 0.20 15.88 27.54
N MET A 894 1.28 16.66 27.66
CA MET A 894 2.64 16.15 27.84
C MET A 894 3.21 16.47 29.21
N SER A 895 3.92 15.52 29.82
CA SER A 895 4.63 15.72 31.10
C SER A 895 5.83 14.79 31.24
N SER A 896 6.77 15.16 32.11
CA SER A 896 8.02 14.43 32.36
C SER A 896 8.17 14.14 33.85
N TYR A 897 8.53 12.90 34.18
CA TYR A 897 8.72 12.43 35.55
C TYR A 897 10.07 11.72 35.71
N THR A 898 10.62 11.75 36.92
CA THR A 898 11.87 11.08 37.29
C THR A 898 11.65 10.35 38.61
N PHE A 899 12.06 9.08 38.69
CA PHE A 899 11.82 8.19 39.83
C PHE A 899 13.09 7.46 40.27
#